data_AF-A0A1N5UUM0-F1
#
_entry.id   AF-A0A1N5UUM0-F1
#
_cell.length_a   1.000
_cell.length_b   1.000
_cell.length_c   1.000
_cell.angle_alpha   90.00
_cell.angle_beta   90.00
_cell.angle_gamma   90.00
#
_symmetry.space_group_name_H-M   'P 1'
#
loop_
_entity.id
_entity.type
_entity.pdbx_description
1 polymer ?
#
loop_
_entity_poly.entity_id
_entity_poly.type
_entity_poly.pdbx_seq_one_letter_code
_entity_poly.pdbx_strand_id
1 'polypeptide(L)'
;MKSETEVKKLSRIRYFVFGLVFIILPFISINYTSYLDYGSIINGVILVVLGIILMFVFLTSIKESKIIKNLPYIGFVLSIVQLFFVISTLYPNALTDEIILQTYAAKIFLEGKDPYIKSNMLGAFSYIKPYSLYVTPGLNGKLVEILLYPGMSVLAFLPVVYFHLPDYTTLFIFSALNFLAVFLYLRKTHMEKILPYFSLIIMLSVYTFGLSIGGSTDILWIFFLVLAYIFREKPWLSGLFYGLSISSKQLAIVAFPFLIFMIFMEKGKSFKQSFVFFSLAAFSFLLTNLPFIIMQPYDWLRNIVEAEFQPVLGIGIGFSELSFTGLFKIPSTVFTLIFLATIIITFLFYVRFYSKLKYALFIFPMLMFLVNYRVLLGYIVDWSLLIVISFADYLREENIKPPTLSDIRAKPLNTGIYITGIRKYLQKNITFAVIVIIIISLTTAGSIYLSYNDNDSNIYHINAVENMSDQQCIPGYITSMNISITYQPALGSNLTSPIYFRIIPSTATEGNYNGMLWYASSSLHVGQNYVTAYPESYAYLLKQGTTFRIQAYYNFLSDYITVKAPKINRIGIANYNLQYPTNNLKSPFLCWGVDTSQISNRFNYHLNNGNGKSGNGFTISLSPDHNISKINCIRLSNSAVNLSYLKNSGDNLNFNYSYSGNGTSVTNDKIKNFVGVEMTINGIYDIYIGMNRTVSGNTYYSGINQYIFIQRYGNINFTRIYAISNMFHIVPVTTVFNYELYTNGTSAQNFSVSNIRF
;
A
#
# COMPACT_ATOMS: atom_id res chain seq x y z
N MET A 1 -3.63 50.29 22.81
CA MET A 1 -3.60 50.54 21.35
C MET A 1 -2.70 49.49 20.71
N LYS A 2 -3.24 48.49 20.00
CA LYS A 2 -2.40 47.68 19.08
C LYS A 2 -2.10 48.57 17.88
N SER A 3 -0.83 48.72 17.49
CA SER A 3 -0.45 49.64 16.42
C SER A 3 -1.17 49.25 15.12
N GLU A 4 -1.57 50.24 14.34
CA GLU A 4 -2.24 50.09 13.03
C GLU A 4 -1.49 49.10 12.11
N THR A 5 -0.17 48.99 12.30
CA THR A 5 0.75 48.04 11.68
C THR A 5 0.46 46.58 12.02
N GLU A 6 0.12 46.25 13.28
CA GLU A 6 -0.24 44.87 13.67
C GLU A 6 -1.55 44.42 13.01
N VAL A 7 -2.54 45.31 12.97
CA VAL A 7 -3.84 45.06 12.32
C VAL A 7 -3.66 44.85 10.81
N LYS A 8 -2.74 45.59 10.19
CA LYS A 8 -2.39 45.46 8.76
C LYS A 8 -1.56 44.20 8.45
N LYS A 9 -0.84 43.63 9.41
CA LYS A 9 -0.11 42.35 9.26
C LYS A 9 -1.03 41.14 9.41
N LEU A 10 -1.87 41.14 10.45
CA LEU A 10 -2.85 40.06 10.72
C LEU A 10 -3.76 39.77 9.53
N SER A 11 -3.99 40.78 8.73
CA SER A 11 -4.92 40.76 7.64
C SER A 11 -4.34 40.34 6.29
N ARG A 12 -3.02 40.36 6.19
CA ARG A 12 -2.24 39.81 5.07
C ARG A 12 -1.84 38.37 5.30
N ILE A 13 -2.26 37.76 6.41
CA ILE A 13 -1.96 36.37 6.77
C ILE A 13 -2.39 35.37 5.69
N ARG A 14 -3.43 35.69 4.91
CA ARG A 14 -3.82 34.88 3.74
C ARG A 14 -2.68 34.71 2.73
N TYR A 15 -1.86 35.73 2.53
CA TYR A 15 -0.73 35.66 1.59
C TYR A 15 0.42 34.84 2.17
N PHE A 16 0.60 34.87 3.50
CA PHE A 16 1.48 33.93 4.17
C PHE A 16 0.99 32.48 4.00
N VAL A 17 -0.29 32.23 4.29
CA VAL A 17 -0.88 30.89 4.17
C VAL A 17 -0.80 30.36 2.74
N PHE A 18 -1.31 31.11 1.76
CA PHE A 18 -1.25 30.71 0.35
C PHE A 18 0.18 30.66 -0.19
N GLY A 19 1.03 31.60 0.25
CA GLY A 19 2.45 31.58 -0.10
C GLY A 19 3.11 30.28 0.34
N LEU A 20 2.81 29.82 1.55
CA LEU A 20 3.35 28.59 2.13
C LEU A 20 2.82 27.37 1.39
N VAL A 21 1.52 27.34 1.10
CA VAL A 21 0.90 26.27 0.31
C VAL A 21 1.53 26.16 -1.07
N PHE A 22 1.62 27.26 -1.83
CA PHE A 22 2.14 27.22 -3.19
C PHE A 22 3.64 26.91 -3.25
N ILE A 23 4.39 27.22 -2.19
CA ILE A 23 5.78 26.76 -2.06
C ILE A 23 5.83 25.26 -1.78
N ILE A 24 5.06 24.74 -0.83
CA ILE A 24 5.16 23.35 -0.35
C ILE A 24 4.55 22.34 -1.35
N LEU A 25 3.42 22.69 -1.97
CA LEU A 25 2.65 21.78 -2.83
C LEU A 25 3.52 21.12 -3.93
N PRO A 26 4.36 21.85 -4.69
CA PRO A 26 5.28 21.25 -5.67
C PRO A 26 6.24 20.22 -5.07
N PHE A 27 6.82 20.48 -3.90
CA PHE A 27 7.72 19.54 -3.22
C PHE A 27 7.01 18.30 -2.67
N ILE A 28 5.73 18.40 -2.30
CA ILE A 28 4.93 17.22 -1.99
C ILE A 28 4.68 16.42 -3.28
N SER A 29 4.29 17.11 -4.35
CA SER A 29 3.91 16.48 -5.62
C SER A 29 5.06 15.76 -6.32
N ILE A 30 6.31 16.21 -6.14
CA ILE A 30 7.49 15.59 -6.78
C ILE A 30 7.77 14.17 -6.27
N ASN A 31 7.23 13.77 -5.11
CA ASN A 31 7.29 12.38 -4.66
C ASN A 31 6.44 11.45 -5.54
N TYR A 32 5.54 12.01 -6.35
CA TYR A 32 4.63 11.28 -7.22
C TYR A 32 4.88 11.55 -8.71
N THR A 33 5.54 12.66 -9.05
CA THR A 33 5.91 13.00 -10.43
C THR A 33 7.37 12.68 -10.72
N SER A 34 7.74 12.59 -11.99
CA SER A 34 9.11 12.29 -12.41
C SER A 34 9.91 13.57 -12.67
N TYR A 35 11.24 13.52 -12.53
CA TYR A 35 12.15 14.56 -13.02
C TYR A 35 12.08 14.77 -14.54
N LEU A 36 11.44 13.86 -15.27
CA LEU A 36 11.17 13.97 -16.71
C LEU A 36 9.79 14.59 -17.01
N ASP A 37 8.93 14.80 -16.01
CA ASP A 37 7.66 15.49 -16.17
C ASP A 37 7.87 17.01 -16.17
N TYR A 38 8.36 17.52 -17.30
CA TYR A 38 8.67 18.94 -17.47
C TYR A 38 7.45 19.84 -17.25
N GLY A 39 6.23 19.35 -17.54
CA GLY A 39 4.99 20.09 -17.30
C GLY A 39 4.75 20.33 -15.81
N SER A 40 4.85 19.26 -15.02
CA SER A 40 4.79 19.32 -13.56
C SER A 40 5.88 20.21 -12.96
N ILE A 41 7.11 20.12 -13.46
CA ILE A 41 8.25 20.93 -12.98
C ILE A 41 8.02 22.41 -13.26
N ILE A 42 7.65 22.77 -14.50
CA ILE A 42 7.42 24.17 -14.88
C ILE A 42 6.26 24.75 -14.07
N ASN A 43 5.14 24.04 -13.97
CA ASN A 43 3.99 24.48 -13.16
C ASN A 43 4.37 24.62 -11.68
N GLY A 44 5.15 23.68 -11.15
CA GLY A 44 5.69 23.72 -9.79
C GLY A 44 6.59 24.93 -9.53
N VAL A 45 7.49 25.28 -10.46
CA VAL A 45 8.33 26.48 -10.37
C VAL A 45 7.48 27.74 -10.37
N ILE A 46 6.46 27.84 -11.23
CA ILE A 46 5.54 28.99 -11.26
C ILE A 46 4.81 29.12 -9.92
N LEU A 47 4.34 28.01 -9.33
CA LEU A 47 3.72 27.99 -8.02
C LEU A 47 4.68 28.47 -6.91
N VAL A 48 5.94 28.00 -6.90
CA VAL A 48 6.95 28.44 -5.94
C VAL A 48 7.22 29.94 -6.07
N VAL A 49 7.44 30.44 -7.29
CA VAL A 49 7.66 31.88 -7.54
C VAL A 49 6.47 32.70 -7.08
N LEU A 50 5.24 32.26 -7.42
CA LEU A 50 4.02 32.90 -6.96
C LEU A 50 3.94 32.91 -5.42
N GLY A 51 4.28 31.79 -4.77
CA GLY A 51 4.27 31.68 -3.32
C GLY A 51 5.29 32.60 -2.64
N ILE A 52 6.49 32.72 -3.21
CA ILE A 52 7.52 33.67 -2.79
C ILE A 52 7.01 35.12 -2.93
N ILE A 53 6.37 35.46 -4.05
CA ILE A 53 5.76 36.80 -4.24
C ILE A 53 4.71 37.05 -3.14
N LEU A 54 3.85 36.08 -2.83
CA LEU A 54 2.87 36.22 -1.75
C LEU A 54 3.52 36.38 -0.37
N MET A 55 4.65 35.70 -0.11
CA MET A 55 5.46 35.89 1.10
C MET A 55 6.05 37.30 1.18
N PHE A 56 6.60 37.82 0.08
CA PHE A 56 7.06 39.21 0.01
C PHE A 56 5.93 40.20 0.25
N VAL A 57 4.76 39.97 -0.36
CA VAL A 57 3.57 40.78 -0.11
C VAL A 57 3.19 40.71 1.37
N PHE A 58 3.25 39.56 2.03
CA PHE A 58 2.98 39.45 3.46
C PHE A 58 3.96 40.26 4.33
N LEU A 59 5.27 40.19 4.04
CA LEU A 59 6.32 40.81 4.86
C LEU A 59 6.51 42.31 4.62
N THR A 60 6.16 42.81 3.43
CA THR A 60 6.34 44.22 3.04
C THR A 60 5.11 45.07 3.30
N SER A 61 5.19 46.39 3.09
CA SER A 61 4.06 47.33 3.18
C SER A 61 3.40 47.66 1.82
N ILE A 62 3.64 46.85 0.79
CA ILE A 62 3.13 47.08 -0.58
C ILE A 62 1.61 47.24 -0.58
N LYS A 63 1.09 48.28 -1.25
CA LYS A 63 -0.36 48.52 -1.40
C LYS A 63 -0.98 47.41 -2.26
N GLU A 64 -2.06 46.78 -1.77
CA GLU A 64 -2.75 45.72 -2.49
C GLU A 64 -3.42 46.24 -3.77
N SER A 65 -2.77 46.01 -4.92
CA SER A 65 -3.38 46.23 -6.24
C SER A 65 -4.40 45.13 -6.57
N LYS A 66 -5.22 45.35 -7.61
CA LYS A 66 -6.16 44.33 -8.13
C LYS A 66 -5.43 43.04 -8.54
N ILE A 67 -4.20 43.17 -9.06
CA ILE A 67 -3.35 42.04 -9.44
C ILE A 67 -2.98 41.20 -8.21
N ILE A 68 -2.44 41.84 -7.16
CA ILE A 68 -2.02 41.16 -5.92
C ILE A 68 -3.20 40.42 -5.25
N LYS A 69 -4.39 41.02 -5.29
CA LYS A 69 -5.62 40.40 -4.76
C LYS A 69 -6.04 39.14 -5.53
N ASN A 70 -5.70 39.06 -6.81
CA ASN A 70 -6.08 37.93 -7.67
C ASN A 70 -5.03 36.80 -7.72
N LEU A 71 -3.80 37.05 -7.28
CA LEU A 71 -2.73 36.04 -7.26
C LEU A 71 -3.12 34.71 -6.58
N PRO A 72 -3.84 34.68 -5.43
CA PRO A 72 -4.29 33.43 -4.83
C PRO A 72 -5.21 32.58 -5.72
N TYR A 73 -5.99 33.21 -6.60
CA TYR A 73 -6.86 32.49 -7.54
C TYR A 73 -6.05 31.86 -8.67
N ILE A 74 -5.02 32.56 -9.16
CA ILE A 74 -4.09 32.01 -10.14
C ILE A 74 -3.39 30.78 -9.53
N GLY A 75 -2.89 30.91 -8.30
CA GLY A 75 -2.26 29.80 -7.60
C GLY A 75 -3.22 28.63 -7.34
N PHE A 76 -4.49 28.88 -7.10
CA PHE A 76 -5.52 27.83 -7.03
C PHE A 76 -5.66 27.06 -8.36
N VAL A 77 -5.76 27.76 -9.49
CA VAL A 77 -5.81 27.11 -10.82
C VAL A 77 -4.54 26.28 -11.06
N LEU A 78 -3.37 26.85 -10.79
CA LEU A 78 -2.10 26.14 -10.92
C LEU A 78 -1.99 24.94 -9.96
N SER A 79 -2.63 25.00 -8.78
CA SER A 79 -2.69 23.86 -7.85
C SER A 79 -3.55 22.72 -8.40
N ILE A 80 -4.66 23.02 -9.08
CA ILE A 80 -5.46 22.01 -9.81
C ILE A 80 -4.63 21.38 -10.93
N VAL A 81 -3.90 22.20 -11.69
CA VAL A 81 -3.00 21.71 -12.74
C VAL A 81 -1.89 20.82 -12.15
N GLN A 82 -1.31 21.19 -11.01
CA GLN A 82 -0.31 20.38 -10.33
C GLN A 82 -0.89 19.02 -9.90
N LEU A 83 -2.10 19.04 -9.35
CA LEU A 83 -2.81 17.82 -8.97
C LEU A 83 -3.06 16.94 -10.20
N PHE A 84 -3.42 17.52 -11.35
CA PHE A 84 -3.59 16.78 -12.60
C PHE A 84 -2.30 16.06 -13.04
N PHE A 85 -1.12 16.67 -12.88
CA PHE A 85 0.15 16.01 -13.21
C PHE A 85 0.50 14.86 -12.26
N VAL A 86 0.22 15.01 -10.96
CA VAL A 86 0.34 13.91 -9.98
C VAL A 86 -0.54 12.74 -10.40
N ILE A 87 -1.80 13.07 -10.72
CA ILE A 87 -2.80 12.13 -11.21
C ILE A 87 -2.32 11.39 -12.47
N SER A 88 -1.76 12.10 -13.45
CA SER A 88 -1.31 11.49 -14.70
C SER A 88 -0.09 10.59 -14.54
N THR A 89 0.73 10.79 -13.51
CA THR A 89 1.95 9.97 -13.30
C THR A 89 1.66 8.68 -12.52
N LEU A 90 0.66 8.69 -11.63
CA LEU A 90 0.23 7.50 -10.89
C LEU A 90 -0.53 6.50 -11.77
N TYR A 91 -0.98 6.94 -12.93
CA TYR A 91 -1.62 6.12 -13.95
C TYR A 91 -0.62 5.22 -14.69
N PRO A 92 -0.93 3.92 -14.97
CA PRO A 92 -2.00 3.06 -14.45
C PRO A 92 -1.58 2.23 -13.21
N ASN A 93 -0.51 2.63 -12.51
CA ASN A 93 0.35 1.70 -11.77
C ASN A 93 -0.09 1.41 -10.33
N ALA A 94 -1.04 2.16 -9.77
CA ALA A 94 -1.56 1.93 -8.42
C ALA A 94 -3.04 1.55 -8.49
N LEU A 95 -3.36 0.29 -8.23
CA LEU A 95 -4.74 -0.17 -8.07
C LEU A 95 -4.82 -0.86 -6.70
N THR A 96 -5.55 -0.25 -5.77
CA THR A 96 -5.95 -0.91 -4.54
C THR A 96 -6.86 -2.09 -4.85
N ASP A 97 -7.02 -2.99 -3.89
CA ASP A 97 -8.05 -4.02 -3.95
C ASP A 97 -9.47 -3.47 -4.14
N GLU A 98 -9.79 -2.29 -3.57
CA GLU A 98 -11.13 -1.67 -3.72
C GLU A 98 -11.58 -1.54 -5.18
N ILE A 99 -10.82 -0.84 -6.04
CA ILE A 99 -11.18 -0.65 -7.45
C ILE A 99 -11.17 -1.97 -8.24
N ILE A 100 -10.27 -2.89 -7.91
CA ILE A 100 -10.18 -4.20 -8.55
C ILE A 100 -11.46 -4.99 -8.28
N LEU A 101 -11.86 -5.07 -7.01
CA LEU A 101 -13.04 -5.80 -6.58
C LEU A 101 -14.33 -5.16 -7.13
N GLN A 102 -14.45 -3.83 -7.14
CA GLN A 102 -15.64 -3.14 -7.66
C GLN A 102 -15.77 -3.24 -9.19
N THR A 103 -14.66 -3.06 -9.93
CA THR A 103 -14.64 -3.23 -11.39
C THR A 103 -14.95 -4.68 -11.77
N TYR A 104 -14.32 -5.64 -11.09
CA TYR A 104 -14.59 -7.06 -11.34
C TYR A 104 -16.03 -7.43 -10.98
N ALA A 105 -16.56 -6.91 -9.87
CA ALA A 105 -17.96 -7.08 -9.50
C ALA A 105 -18.90 -6.54 -10.58
N ALA A 106 -18.62 -5.36 -11.14
CA ALA A 106 -19.40 -4.78 -12.23
C ALA A 106 -19.38 -5.65 -13.49
N LYS A 107 -18.21 -6.23 -13.81
CA LYS A 107 -18.04 -7.18 -14.91
C LYS A 107 -18.90 -8.42 -14.73
N ILE A 108 -18.75 -9.14 -13.62
CA ILE A 108 -19.50 -10.39 -13.42
C ILE A 108 -21.00 -10.14 -13.25
N PHE A 109 -21.39 -8.95 -12.76
CA PHE A 109 -22.79 -8.53 -12.73
C PHE A 109 -23.37 -8.36 -14.15
N LEU A 110 -22.62 -7.76 -15.09
CA LEU A 110 -23.01 -7.73 -16.51
C LEU A 110 -23.08 -9.12 -17.15
N GLU A 111 -22.32 -10.09 -16.64
CA GLU A 111 -22.40 -11.51 -17.02
C GLU A 111 -23.59 -12.25 -16.35
N GLY A 112 -24.41 -11.57 -15.54
CA GLY A 112 -25.55 -12.16 -14.83
C GLY A 112 -25.18 -12.95 -13.57
N LYS A 113 -23.97 -12.79 -13.04
CA LYS A 113 -23.50 -13.45 -11.80
C LYS A 113 -23.56 -12.49 -10.63
N ASP A 114 -23.86 -13.01 -9.45
CA ASP A 114 -23.88 -12.21 -8.22
C ASP A 114 -22.46 -11.92 -7.72
N PRO A 115 -22.05 -10.65 -7.56
CA PRO A 115 -20.74 -10.31 -7.04
C PRO A 115 -20.57 -10.48 -5.52
N TYR A 116 -21.63 -10.68 -4.75
CA TYR A 116 -21.53 -10.93 -3.31
C TYR A 116 -21.21 -12.40 -2.99
N ILE A 117 -21.40 -13.31 -3.95
CA ILE A 117 -20.99 -14.70 -3.82
C ILE A 117 -19.47 -14.80 -3.94
N LYS A 118 -18.82 -15.25 -2.85
CA LYS A 118 -17.36 -15.39 -2.78
C LYS A 118 -16.75 -16.20 -3.92
N SER A 119 -17.36 -17.31 -4.32
CA SER A 119 -16.83 -18.16 -5.41
C SER A 119 -16.77 -17.43 -6.75
N ASN A 120 -17.69 -16.49 -6.99
CA ASN A 120 -17.70 -15.70 -8.21
C ASN A 120 -16.57 -14.67 -8.22
N MET A 121 -16.14 -14.19 -7.05
CA MET A 121 -15.11 -13.16 -6.89
C MET A 121 -13.66 -13.68 -6.94
N LEU A 122 -13.43 -14.99 -6.88
CA LEU A 122 -12.09 -15.60 -6.85
C LEU A 122 -11.19 -15.19 -8.05
N GLY A 123 -11.80 -14.79 -9.17
CA GLY A 123 -11.07 -14.34 -10.35
C GLY A 123 -10.61 -12.88 -10.33
N ALA A 124 -10.98 -12.08 -9.33
CA ALA A 124 -10.75 -10.62 -9.33
C ALA A 124 -9.27 -10.24 -9.46
N PHE A 125 -8.41 -10.80 -8.62
CA PHE A 125 -6.96 -10.53 -8.67
C PHE A 125 -6.22 -11.23 -9.82
N SER A 126 -6.88 -12.18 -10.50
CA SER A 126 -6.37 -12.75 -11.75
C SER A 126 -6.74 -11.89 -12.96
N TYR A 127 -7.89 -11.19 -12.89
CA TYR A 127 -8.37 -10.28 -13.93
C TYR A 127 -7.55 -8.98 -13.95
N ILE A 128 -7.34 -8.37 -12.79
CA ILE A 128 -6.46 -7.22 -12.63
C ILE A 128 -5.40 -7.60 -11.60
N LYS A 129 -4.13 -7.63 -12.03
CA LYS A 129 -3.02 -7.98 -11.13
C LYS A 129 -2.79 -6.84 -10.15
N PRO A 130 -3.02 -7.05 -8.84
CA PRO A 130 -2.82 -5.99 -7.86
C PRO A 130 -1.32 -5.72 -7.69
N TYR A 131 -0.98 -4.50 -7.30
CA TYR A 131 0.36 -4.24 -6.74
C TYR A 131 0.37 -4.69 -5.28
N SER A 132 1.31 -5.58 -4.92
CA SER A 132 1.30 -6.28 -3.62
C SER A 132 1.23 -5.37 -2.36
N LEU A 133 1.63 -4.10 -2.44
CA LEU A 133 1.55 -3.16 -1.32
C LEU A 133 0.16 -2.55 -1.09
N TYR A 134 -0.74 -2.61 -2.07
CA TYR A 134 -2.05 -1.92 -2.04
C TYR A 134 -3.25 -2.88 -1.89
N VAL A 135 -3.00 -4.12 -1.49
CA VAL A 135 -4.04 -5.10 -1.16
C VAL A 135 -4.22 -5.21 0.34
N THR A 136 -5.43 -5.55 0.78
CA THR A 136 -5.74 -5.75 2.20
C THR A 136 -5.43 -7.18 2.62
N PRO A 137 -4.43 -7.40 3.50
CA PRO A 137 -4.16 -8.71 4.05
C PRO A 137 -5.14 -9.06 5.17
N GLY A 138 -5.70 -10.26 5.07
CA GLY A 138 -6.47 -10.91 6.11
C GLY A 138 -5.58 -11.47 7.21
N LEU A 139 -6.16 -11.58 8.41
CA LEU A 139 -5.59 -12.26 9.56
C LEU A 139 -5.45 -13.78 9.34
N ASN A 140 -6.07 -14.33 8.30
CA ASN A 140 -5.93 -15.73 7.89
C ASN A 140 -4.79 -15.94 6.88
N GLY A 141 -3.98 -14.90 6.60
CA GLY A 141 -2.89 -14.93 5.63
C GLY A 141 -3.32 -14.97 4.16
N LYS A 142 -4.59 -14.70 3.88
CA LYS A 142 -5.14 -14.52 2.52
C LYS A 142 -5.51 -13.07 2.29
N LEU A 143 -5.66 -12.68 1.03
CA LEU A 143 -6.16 -11.36 0.68
C LEU A 143 -7.68 -11.29 0.86
N VAL A 144 -8.19 -10.07 1.01
CA VAL A 144 -9.63 -9.81 0.94
C VAL A 144 -10.09 -9.96 -0.51
N GLU A 145 -10.90 -10.98 -0.78
CA GLU A 145 -11.36 -11.38 -2.13
C GLU A 145 -12.88 -11.25 -2.29
N ILE A 146 -13.55 -10.48 -1.43
CA ILE A 146 -15.01 -10.33 -1.43
C ILE A 146 -15.41 -8.86 -1.60
N LEU A 147 -16.55 -8.62 -2.24
CA LEU A 147 -17.15 -7.29 -2.33
C LEU A 147 -17.80 -6.93 -0.98
N LEU A 148 -17.37 -5.82 -0.37
CA LEU A 148 -17.80 -5.37 0.97
C LEU A 148 -18.69 -4.12 0.95
N TYR A 149 -18.91 -3.57 -0.24
CA TYR A 149 -19.52 -2.27 -0.42
C TYR A 149 -20.92 -2.43 -1.01
N PRO A 150 -21.88 -1.55 -0.70
CA PRO A 150 -23.24 -1.70 -1.18
C PRO A 150 -23.36 -1.44 -2.70
N GLY A 151 -24.55 -1.66 -3.25
CA GLY A 151 -24.78 -1.82 -4.69
C GLY A 151 -24.32 -0.67 -5.58
N MET A 152 -24.39 0.60 -5.14
CA MET A 152 -23.92 1.72 -5.95
C MET A 152 -22.42 1.65 -6.22
N SER A 153 -21.63 1.01 -5.36
CA SER A 153 -20.20 0.75 -5.59
C SER A 153 -19.93 -0.14 -6.81
N VAL A 154 -20.89 -0.98 -7.19
CA VAL A 154 -20.83 -1.82 -8.40
C VAL A 154 -21.42 -1.08 -9.58
N LEU A 155 -22.61 -0.48 -9.40
CA LEU A 155 -23.35 0.19 -10.46
C LEU A 155 -22.57 1.37 -11.06
N ALA A 156 -21.76 2.09 -10.24
CA ALA A 156 -20.91 3.19 -10.71
C ALA A 156 -19.84 2.76 -11.72
N PHE A 157 -19.44 1.48 -11.73
CA PHE A 157 -18.40 0.94 -12.61
C PHE A 157 -18.96 0.25 -13.86
N LEU A 158 -20.27 0.04 -13.97
CA LEU A 158 -20.88 -0.56 -15.17
C LEU A 158 -20.52 0.16 -16.46
N PRO A 159 -20.53 1.51 -16.55
CA PRO A 159 -20.18 2.18 -17.80
C PRO A 159 -18.75 1.90 -18.23
N VAL A 160 -17.81 1.86 -17.28
CA VAL A 160 -16.39 1.64 -17.58
C VAL A 160 -16.17 0.22 -18.11
N VAL A 161 -16.80 -0.78 -17.48
CA VAL A 161 -16.71 -2.16 -17.96
C VAL A 161 -17.41 -2.36 -19.30
N TYR A 162 -18.61 -1.79 -19.47
CA TYR A 162 -19.43 -1.94 -20.68
C TYR A 162 -18.76 -1.31 -21.91
N PHE A 163 -18.17 -0.12 -21.76
CA PHE A 163 -17.46 0.57 -22.84
C PHE A 163 -15.98 0.21 -22.95
N HIS A 164 -15.49 -0.75 -22.15
CA HIS A 164 -14.07 -1.13 -22.08
C HIS A 164 -13.14 0.06 -21.84
N LEU A 165 -13.60 1.01 -21.02
CA LEU A 165 -12.79 2.14 -20.58
C LEU A 165 -11.82 1.67 -19.49
N PRO A 166 -10.73 2.41 -19.24
CA PRO A 166 -9.83 2.10 -18.15
C PRO A 166 -10.52 2.21 -16.77
N ASP A 167 -10.22 1.29 -15.84
CA ASP A 167 -10.95 1.11 -14.57
C ASP A 167 -11.11 2.39 -13.73
N TYR A 168 -10.07 3.21 -13.61
CA TYR A 168 -10.06 4.47 -12.85
C TYR A 168 -10.93 5.58 -13.48
N THR A 169 -11.45 5.39 -14.69
CA THR A 169 -12.25 6.40 -15.40
C THR A 169 -13.45 6.85 -14.56
N THR A 170 -14.12 5.93 -13.87
CA THR A 170 -15.21 6.27 -12.94
C THR A 170 -14.72 7.25 -11.87
N LEU A 171 -13.61 6.94 -11.20
CA LEU A 171 -13.08 7.75 -10.10
C LEU A 171 -12.59 9.13 -10.58
N PHE A 172 -12.00 9.19 -11.78
CA PHE A 172 -11.61 10.45 -12.42
C PHE A 172 -12.83 11.35 -12.70
N ILE A 173 -13.88 10.79 -13.30
CA ILE A 173 -15.11 11.54 -13.61
C ILE A 173 -15.74 12.08 -12.32
N PHE A 174 -15.90 11.24 -11.29
CA PHE A 174 -16.48 11.67 -10.02
C PHE A 174 -15.60 12.69 -9.28
N SER A 175 -14.28 12.62 -9.43
CA SER A 175 -13.36 13.66 -8.93
C SER A 175 -13.63 15.00 -9.59
N ALA A 176 -13.72 15.03 -10.93
CA ALA A 176 -14.01 16.26 -11.68
C ALA A 176 -15.41 16.82 -11.33
N LEU A 177 -16.41 15.94 -11.20
CA LEU A 177 -17.77 16.32 -10.84
C LEU A 177 -17.86 16.89 -9.42
N ASN A 178 -17.07 16.40 -8.46
CA ASN A 178 -16.98 16.98 -7.12
C ASN A 178 -16.50 18.44 -7.18
N PHE A 179 -15.38 18.70 -7.85
CA PHE A 179 -14.85 20.06 -7.99
C PHE A 179 -15.84 20.98 -8.72
N LEU A 180 -16.49 20.48 -9.78
CA LEU A 180 -17.51 21.22 -10.50
C LEU A 180 -18.71 21.56 -9.62
N ALA A 181 -19.26 20.59 -8.88
CA ALA A 181 -20.40 20.79 -8.00
C ALA A 181 -20.12 21.85 -6.93
N VAL A 182 -18.94 21.78 -6.32
CA VAL A 182 -18.53 22.75 -5.30
C VAL A 182 -18.30 24.13 -5.91
N PHE A 183 -17.63 24.24 -7.06
CA PHE A 183 -17.46 25.51 -7.77
C PHE A 183 -18.80 26.16 -8.13
N LEU A 184 -19.73 25.40 -8.71
CA LEU A 184 -21.06 25.88 -9.08
C LEU A 184 -21.86 26.33 -7.85
N TYR A 185 -21.73 25.61 -6.73
CA TYR A 185 -22.36 25.98 -5.47
C TYR A 185 -21.83 27.31 -4.91
N LEU A 186 -20.51 27.48 -4.87
CA LEU A 186 -19.90 28.72 -4.42
C LEU A 186 -20.28 29.90 -5.31
N ARG A 187 -20.40 29.68 -6.62
CA ARG A 187 -20.87 30.69 -7.57
C ARG A 187 -22.33 31.08 -7.32
N LYS A 188 -23.20 30.08 -7.17
CA LYS A 188 -24.63 30.29 -6.87
C LYS A 188 -24.82 31.07 -5.56
N THR A 189 -23.94 30.85 -4.58
CA THR A 189 -24.00 31.49 -3.26
C THR A 189 -23.18 32.78 -3.15
N HIS A 190 -22.53 33.23 -4.23
CA HIS A 190 -21.64 34.41 -4.26
C HIS A 190 -20.46 34.32 -3.28
N MET A 191 -19.97 33.11 -3.05
CA MET A 191 -18.87 32.77 -2.15
C MET A 191 -17.61 32.34 -2.92
N GLU A 192 -17.44 32.78 -4.17
CA GLU A 192 -16.27 32.42 -5.00
C GLU A 192 -14.95 32.89 -4.38
N LYS A 193 -15.01 33.85 -3.45
CA LYS A 193 -13.86 34.31 -2.67
C LYS A 193 -13.22 33.24 -1.80
N ILE A 194 -13.90 32.12 -1.58
CA ILE A 194 -13.36 30.97 -0.83
C ILE A 194 -12.51 30.06 -1.74
N LEU A 195 -12.60 30.17 -3.07
CA LEU A 195 -11.90 29.28 -4.00
C LEU A 195 -10.39 29.15 -3.72
N PRO A 196 -9.63 30.21 -3.41
CA PRO A 196 -8.21 30.05 -3.07
C PRO A 196 -7.97 29.11 -1.88
N TYR A 197 -8.87 29.03 -0.91
CA TYR A 197 -8.74 28.09 0.21
C TYR A 197 -8.89 26.62 -0.19
N PHE A 198 -9.42 26.32 -1.38
CA PHE A 198 -9.38 24.96 -1.93
C PHE A 198 -7.96 24.52 -2.25
N SER A 199 -7.02 25.43 -2.50
CA SER A 199 -5.62 25.05 -2.71
C SER A 199 -4.99 24.43 -1.44
N LEU A 200 -5.43 24.84 -0.25
CA LEU A 200 -5.07 24.18 1.01
C LEU A 200 -5.59 22.76 1.05
N ILE A 201 -6.83 22.56 0.63
CA ILE A 201 -7.44 21.23 0.58
C ILE A 201 -6.72 20.40 -0.44
N ILE A 202 -6.55 20.87 -1.68
CA ILE A 202 -5.76 20.20 -2.71
C ILE A 202 -4.40 19.79 -2.18
N MET A 203 -3.69 20.65 -1.44
CA MET A 203 -2.42 20.30 -0.80
C MET A 203 -2.53 19.18 0.23
N LEU A 204 -3.53 19.26 1.13
CA LEU A 204 -3.80 18.22 2.13
C LEU A 204 -4.33 16.91 1.51
N SER A 205 -4.99 17.03 0.36
CA SER A 205 -5.72 15.98 -0.33
C SER A 205 -4.99 15.54 -1.61
N VAL A 206 -3.75 15.97 -1.89
CA VAL A 206 -2.91 15.37 -2.95
C VAL A 206 -2.84 13.87 -2.68
N TYR A 207 -2.80 13.50 -1.40
CA TYR A 207 -2.96 12.14 -0.93
C TYR A 207 -4.33 11.54 -1.28
N THR A 208 -5.47 12.14 -0.89
CA THR A 208 -6.82 11.62 -1.19
C THR A 208 -7.12 11.50 -2.69
N PHE A 209 -6.85 12.54 -3.49
CA PHE A 209 -7.13 12.54 -4.93
C PHE A 209 -6.10 11.71 -5.69
N GLY A 210 -4.83 11.68 -5.24
CA GLY A 210 -3.81 10.77 -5.75
C GLY A 210 -4.16 9.30 -5.46
N LEU A 211 -4.65 8.99 -4.26
CA LEU A 211 -5.14 7.65 -3.89
C LEU A 211 -6.45 7.28 -4.56
N SER A 212 -7.34 8.23 -4.86
CA SER A 212 -8.57 7.95 -5.60
C SER A 212 -8.24 7.38 -6.98
N ILE A 213 -7.13 7.81 -7.58
CA ILE A 213 -6.64 7.23 -8.84
C ILE A 213 -5.72 6.03 -8.59
N GLY A 214 -5.10 5.98 -7.41
CA GLY A 214 -4.47 4.78 -6.85
C GLY A 214 -5.44 3.64 -6.53
N GLY A 215 -6.75 3.82 -6.72
CA GLY A 215 -7.79 2.80 -6.59
C GLY A 215 -8.76 2.96 -5.42
N SER A 216 -8.59 3.95 -4.53
CA SER A 216 -9.57 4.23 -3.47
C SER A 216 -10.87 4.78 -4.08
N THR A 217 -12.00 4.27 -3.62
CA THR A 217 -13.31 4.55 -4.22
C THR A 217 -14.09 5.62 -3.46
N ASP A 218 -13.44 6.29 -2.51
CA ASP A 218 -14.07 7.24 -1.57
C ASP A 218 -14.72 8.43 -2.27
N ILE A 219 -14.18 8.86 -3.41
CA ILE A 219 -14.71 10.01 -4.17
C ILE A 219 -16.18 9.85 -4.60
N LEU A 220 -16.66 8.60 -4.73
CA LEU A 220 -18.05 8.29 -5.08
C LEU A 220 -19.02 8.75 -3.98
N TRP A 221 -18.79 8.32 -2.74
CA TRP A 221 -19.70 8.67 -1.64
C TRP A 221 -19.60 10.17 -1.32
N ILE A 222 -18.41 10.77 -1.44
CA ILE A 222 -18.20 12.20 -1.24
C ILE A 222 -19.05 13.01 -2.22
N PHE A 223 -19.05 12.64 -3.51
CA PHE A 223 -19.85 13.33 -4.53
C PHE A 223 -21.32 13.40 -4.15
N PHE A 224 -21.90 12.24 -3.84
CA PHE A 224 -23.30 12.16 -3.48
C PHE A 224 -23.61 12.88 -2.16
N LEU A 225 -22.70 12.86 -1.18
CA LEU A 225 -22.89 13.61 0.07
C LEU A 225 -22.79 15.13 -0.14
N VAL A 226 -21.90 15.60 -1.00
CA VAL A 226 -21.81 17.01 -1.42
C VAL A 226 -23.15 17.46 -2.02
N LEU A 227 -23.71 16.67 -2.95
CA LEU A 227 -25.02 16.98 -3.53
C LEU A 227 -26.14 16.94 -2.48
N ALA A 228 -26.14 15.96 -1.58
CA ALA A 228 -27.11 15.89 -0.49
C ALA A 228 -27.11 17.15 0.37
N TYR A 229 -25.93 17.68 0.70
CA TYR A 229 -25.79 18.92 1.47
C TYR A 229 -26.19 20.17 0.67
N ILE A 230 -25.78 20.26 -0.61
CA ILE A 230 -26.14 21.37 -1.51
C ILE A 230 -27.67 21.47 -1.66
N PHE A 231 -28.34 20.32 -1.76
CA PHE A 231 -29.79 20.24 -1.94
C PHE A 231 -30.57 20.10 -0.63
N ARG A 232 -29.97 20.30 0.55
CA ARG A 232 -30.63 20.16 1.87
C ARG A 232 -31.94 20.96 2.01
N GLU A 233 -32.04 22.10 1.32
CA GLU A 233 -33.26 22.91 1.30
C GLU A 233 -34.44 22.20 0.60
N LYS A 234 -34.18 21.15 -0.19
CA LYS A 234 -35.15 20.27 -0.84
C LYS A 234 -34.99 18.85 -0.25
N PRO A 235 -35.64 18.54 0.89
CA PRO A 235 -35.40 17.29 1.63
C PRO A 235 -35.54 16.02 0.79
N TRP A 236 -36.45 15.98 -0.18
CA TRP A 236 -36.61 14.84 -1.08
C TRP A 236 -35.36 14.59 -1.94
N LEU A 237 -34.77 15.64 -2.52
CA LEU A 237 -33.59 15.55 -3.39
C LEU A 237 -32.31 15.32 -2.57
N SER A 238 -32.22 15.99 -1.42
CA SER A 238 -31.16 15.74 -0.43
C SER A 238 -31.18 14.26 0.00
N GLY A 239 -32.36 13.71 0.28
CA GLY A 239 -32.54 12.31 0.65
C GLY A 239 -32.08 11.36 -0.45
N LEU A 240 -32.50 11.57 -1.69
CA LEU A 240 -32.07 10.76 -2.84
C LEU A 240 -30.54 10.70 -2.97
N PHE A 241 -29.86 11.84 -2.92
CA PHE A 241 -28.40 11.85 -2.99
C PHE A 241 -27.75 11.23 -1.75
N TYR A 242 -28.32 11.43 -0.57
CA TYR A 242 -27.79 10.84 0.65
C TYR A 242 -27.84 9.31 0.65
N GLY A 243 -28.93 8.72 0.15
CA GLY A 243 -29.03 7.26 0.02
C GLY A 243 -28.08 6.68 -1.02
N LEU A 244 -27.83 7.40 -2.13
CA LEU A 244 -26.78 7.04 -3.09
C LEU A 244 -25.38 7.08 -2.45
N SER A 245 -25.10 8.07 -1.61
CA SER A 245 -23.83 8.18 -0.87
C SER A 245 -23.59 6.97 0.03
N ILE A 246 -24.58 6.59 0.85
CA ILE A 246 -24.50 5.39 1.69
C ILE A 246 -24.35 4.13 0.84
N SER A 247 -25.06 4.06 -0.29
CA SER A 247 -24.98 2.91 -1.19
C SER A 247 -23.63 2.78 -1.90
N SER A 248 -22.86 3.87 -2.03
CA SER A 248 -21.50 3.81 -2.55
C SER A 248 -20.52 3.28 -1.50
N LYS A 249 -20.63 3.74 -0.25
CA LYS A 249 -19.81 3.26 0.86
C LYS A 249 -20.54 3.53 2.18
N GLN A 250 -20.67 2.50 3.01
CA GLN A 250 -21.36 2.55 4.30
C GLN A 250 -20.77 3.61 5.25
N LEU A 251 -19.50 4.01 5.07
CA LEU A 251 -18.86 5.09 5.82
C LEU A 251 -19.67 6.39 5.84
N ALA A 252 -20.40 6.71 4.75
CA ALA A 252 -21.21 7.91 4.68
C ALA A 252 -22.35 7.95 5.72
N ILE A 253 -22.79 6.79 6.25
CA ILE A 253 -23.90 6.70 7.19
C ILE A 253 -23.68 7.49 8.48
N VAL A 254 -22.42 7.70 8.88
CA VAL A 254 -22.08 8.44 10.12
C VAL A 254 -22.55 9.90 10.10
N ALA A 255 -22.75 10.47 8.90
CA ALA A 255 -23.30 11.82 8.74
C ALA A 255 -24.82 11.88 8.97
N PHE A 256 -25.52 10.74 8.96
CA PHE A 256 -26.99 10.65 8.99
C PHE A 256 -27.61 11.40 10.17
N PRO A 257 -27.24 11.12 11.44
CA PRO A 257 -27.90 11.75 12.58
C PRO A 257 -27.72 13.28 12.56
N PHE A 258 -26.59 13.79 12.07
CA PHE A 258 -26.33 15.22 11.98
C PHE A 258 -27.13 15.88 10.85
N LEU A 259 -27.15 15.27 9.67
CA LEU A 259 -27.81 15.82 8.49
C LEU A 259 -29.34 15.80 8.63
N ILE A 260 -29.92 14.71 9.14
CA ILE A 260 -31.38 14.66 9.38
C ILE A 260 -31.81 15.66 10.45
N PHE A 261 -31.01 15.84 11.52
CA PHE A 261 -31.30 16.81 12.55
C PHE A 261 -31.15 18.25 12.04
N MET A 262 -30.16 18.51 11.17
CA MET A 262 -30.03 19.79 10.48
C MET A 262 -31.28 20.11 9.65
N ILE A 263 -31.76 19.15 8.85
CA ILE A 263 -32.98 19.31 8.04
C ILE A 263 -34.20 19.55 8.94
N PHE A 264 -34.33 18.79 10.03
CA PHE A 264 -35.40 18.99 11.01
C PHE A 264 -35.42 20.43 11.51
N MET A 265 -34.28 20.95 11.95
CA MET A 265 -34.17 22.30 12.49
C MET A 265 -34.36 23.39 11.41
N GLU A 266 -33.76 23.25 10.24
CA GLU A 266 -33.89 24.20 9.13
C GLU A 266 -35.31 24.27 8.55
N LYS A 267 -36.09 23.19 8.67
CA LYS A 267 -37.51 23.13 8.28
C LYS A 267 -38.48 23.47 9.41
N GLY A 268 -38.02 24.21 10.41
CA GLY A 268 -38.88 24.67 11.51
C GLY A 268 -39.35 23.52 12.40
N LYS A 269 -38.49 22.55 12.69
CA LYS A 269 -38.79 21.34 13.48
C LYS A 269 -39.86 20.44 12.83
N SER A 270 -39.85 20.35 11.51
CA SER A 270 -40.82 19.55 10.75
C SER A 270 -40.42 18.07 10.68
N PHE A 271 -41.15 17.23 11.40
CA PHE A 271 -41.02 15.76 11.28
C PHE A 271 -41.38 15.26 9.88
N LYS A 272 -42.41 15.85 9.23
CA LYS A 272 -42.80 15.49 7.87
C LYS A 272 -41.64 15.64 6.88
N GLN A 273 -40.94 16.77 6.91
CA GLN A 273 -39.82 17.03 5.99
C GLN A 273 -38.61 16.13 6.29
N SER A 274 -38.35 15.87 7.57
CA SER A 274 -37.29 14.94 8.00
C SER A 274 -37.60 13.51 7.57
N PHE A 275 -38.86 13.09 7.66
CA PHE A 275 -39.34 11.79 7.19
C PHE A 275 -39.29 11.67 5.68
N VAL A 276 -39.59 12.74 4.92
CA VAL A 276 -39.39 12.78 3.47
C VAL A 276 -37.91 12.54 3.14
N PHE A 277 -36.99 13.27 3.77
CA PHE A 277 -35.56 13.04 3.58
C PHE A 277 -35.16 11.59 3.85
N PHE A 278 -35.56 11.05 5.01
CA PHE A 278 -35.29 9.67 5.40
C PHE A 278 -35.85 8.66 4.39
N SER A 279 -37.10 8.83 3.98
CA SER A 279 -37.79 7.91 3.06
C SER A 279 -37.12 7.89 1.70
N LEU A 280 -36.69 9.05 1.18
CA LEU A 280 -36.01 9.13 -0.11
C LEU A 280 -34.56 8.64 -0.06
N ALA A 281 -33.89 8.79 1.09
CA ALA A 281 -32.59 8.16 1.34
C ALA A 281 -32.71 6.63 1.40
N ALA A 282 -33.67 6.11 2.15
CA ALA A 282 -33.94 4.67 2.19
C ALA A 282 -34.32 4.15 0.80
N PHE A 283 -35.17 4.86 0.05
CA PHE A 283 -35.60 4.48 -1.29
C PHE A 283 -34.42 4.37 -2.27
N SER A 284 -33.56 5.39 -2.36
CA SER A 284 -32.41 5.36 -3.28
C SER A 284 -31.35 4.34 -2.89
N PHE A 285 -31.11 4.17 -1.59
CA PHE A 285 -30.26 3.09 -1.07
C PHE A 285 -30.82 1.73 -1.48
N LEU A 286 -32.10 1.46 -1.20
CA LEU A 286 -32.74 0.19 -1.55
C LEU A 286 -32.75 -0.03 -3.06
N LEU A 287 -33.09 0.98 -3.87
CA LEU A 287 -33.16 0.88 -5.33
C LEU A 287 -31.83 0.40 -5.94
N THR A 288 -30.71 0.93 -5.45
CA THR A 288 -29.37 0.56 -5.93
C THR A 288 -28.87 -0.76 -5.37
N ASN A 289 -29.42 -1.24 -4.25
CA ASN A 289 -29.07 -2.53 -3.64
C ASN A 289 -30.02 -3.67 -4.06
N LEU A 290 -31.21 -3.33 -4.57
CA LEU A 290 -32.28 -4.28 -4.85
C LEU A 290 -31.85 -5.43 -5.78
N PRO A 291 -31.08 -5.21 -6.86
CA PRO A 291 -30.62 -6.33 -7.71
C PRO A 291 -29.86 -7.39 -6.90
N PHE A 292 -28.98 -6.96 -6.00
CA PHE A 292 -28.13 -7.84 -5.20
C PHE A 292 -28.89 -8.50 -4.05
N ILE A 293 -29.83 -7.78 -3.45
CA ILE A 293 -30.75 -8.34 -2.44
C ILE A 293 -31.62 -9.45 -3.04
N ILE A 294 -32.08 -9.28 -4.29
CA ILE A 294 -32.88 -10.31 -4.99
C ILE A 294 -32.03 -11.53 -5.34
N MET A 295 -30.78 -11.32 -5.76
CA MET A 295 -29.89 -12.42 -6.16
C MET A 295 -29.42 -13.26 -4.96
N GLN A 296 -28.85 -12.64 -3.92
CA GLN A 296 -28.41 -13.30 -2.69
C GLN A 296 -28.52 -12.36 -1.47
N PRO A 297 -29.66 -12.35 -0.76
CA PRO A 297 -29.88 -11.41 0.35
C PRO A 297 -28.94 -11.65 1.54
N TYR A 298 -28.62 -12.92 1.83
CA TYR A 298 -27.75 -13.29 2.94
C TYR A 298 -26.31 -12.83 2.70
N ASP A 299 -25.72 -13.17 1.55
CA ASP A 299 -24.33 -12.80 1.23
C ASP A 299 -24.17 -11.29 1.06
N TRP A 300 -25.16 -10.62 0.46
CA TRP A 300 -25.20 -9.15 0.38
C TRP A 300 -25.13 -8.51 1.77
N LEU A 301 -26.03 -8.89 2.69
CA LEU A 301 -26.09 -8.31 4.02
C LEU A 301 -24.82 -8.64 4.81
N ARG A 302 -24.40 -9.91 4.77
CA ARG A 302 -23.22 -10.40 5.47
C ARG A 302 -22.00 -9.60 5.05
N ASN A 303 -21.72 -9.45 3.76
CA ASN A 303 -20.48 -8.80 3.32
C ASN A 303 -20.46 -7.30 3.64
N ILE A 304 -21.59 -6.60 3.54
CA ILE A 304 -21.67 -5.17 3.91
C ILE A 304 -21.37 -4.96 5.40
N VAL A 305 -21.88 -5.85 6.25
CA VAL A 305 -21.61 -5.83 7.70
C VAL A 305 -20.17 -6.29 7.98
N GLU A 306 -19.67 -7.27 7.23
CA GLU A 306 -18.33 -7.83 7.39
C GLU A 306 -17.28 -6.73 7.26
N ALA A 307 -17.48 -5.68 6.45
CA ALA A 307 -16.56 -4.55 6.29
C ALA A 307 -16.02 -3.93 7.60
N GLU A 308 -16.82 -3.85 8.67
CA GLU A 308 -16.38 -3.35 9.98
C GLU A 308 -15.72 -4.44 10.83
N PHE A 309 -16.18 -5.69 10.70
CA PHE A 309 -15.75 -6.83 11.52
C PHE A 309 -14.74 -7.74 10.82
N GLN A 310 -14.16 -7.29 9.70
CA GLN A 310 -13.28 -8.13 8.91
C GLN A 310 -12.10 -8.62 9.74
N PRO A 311 -11.71 -9.90 9.61
CA PRO A 311 -10.50 -10.41 10.22
C PRO A 311 -9.30 -9.97 9.36
N VAL A 312 -8.89 -8.72 9.47
CA VAL A 312 -7.84 -8.06 8.67
C VAL A 312 -6.80 -7.38 9.57
N LEU A 313 -5.59 -7.22 9.06
CA LEU A 313 -4.53 -6.57 9.83
C LEU A 313 -4.87 -5.11 10.14
N GLY A 314 -4.63 -4.69 11.38
CA GLY A 314 -4.77 -3.30 11.80
C GLY A 314 -3.75 -2.41 11.10
N ILE A 315 -4.22 -1.30 10.54
CA ILE A 315 -3.41 -0.25 9.90
C ILE A 315 -4.03 1.11 10.19
N GLY A 316 -3.22 2.17 10.10
CA GLY A 316 -3.74 3.55 10.17
C GLY A 316 -3.01 4.43 11.17
N ILE A 317 -3.60 5.60 11.42
CA ILE A 317 -3.09 6.63 12.32
C ILE A 317 -4.11 6.92 13.43
N GLY A 318 -3.83 6.54 14.67
CA GLY A 318 -4.78 6.76 15.77
C GLY A 318 -4.46 5.92 17.01
N PHE A 319 -5.39 5.91 17.96
CA PHE A 319 -5.22 5.17 19.23
C PHE A 319 -5.10 3.66 19.01
N SER A 320 -5.65 3.14 17.91
CA SER A 320 -5.57 1.72 17.55
C SER A 320 -4.16 1.26 17.17
N GLU A 321 -3.26 2.18 16.81
CA GLU A 321 -1.86 1.86 16.53
C GLU A 321 -1.17 1.23 17.72
N LEU A 322 -1.49 1.69 18.93
CA LEU A 322 -0.96 1.10 20.16
C LEU A 322 -1.42 -0.36 20.33
N SER A 323 -2.57 -0.73 19.74
CA SER A 323 -3.08 -2.10 19.74
C SER A 323 -2.38 -2.98 18.72
N PHE A 324 -2.51 -2.66 17.43
CA PHE A 324 -2.04 -3.57 16.37
C PHE A 324 -0.50 -3.63 16.25
N THR A 325 0.22 -2.69 16.86
CA THR A 325 1.68 -2.76 17.03
C THR A 325 2.11 -3.61 18.24
N GLY A 326 1.16 -4.12 19.03
CA GLY A 326 1.43 -4.95 20.20
C GLY A 326 1.97 -4.19 21.41
N LEU A 327 1.79 -2.86 21.49
CA LEU A 327 2.16 -2.11 22.70
C LEU A 327 1.16 -2.36 23.84
N PHE A 328 -0.12 -2.42 23.52
CA PHE A 328 -1.19 -2.87 24.41
C PHE A 328 -2.06 -3.89 23.68
N LYS A 329 -2.45 -5.00 24.30
CA LYS A 329 -3.28 -6.02 23.64
C LYS A 329 -4.77 -5.65 23.70
N ILE A 330 -5.19 -4.61 22.97
CA ILE A 330 -6.59 -4.14 23.01
C ILE A 330 -7.38 -4.77 21.84
N PRO A 331 -8.43 -5.56 22.09
CA PRO A 331 -9.22 -6.16 21.02
C PRO A 331 -9.85 -5.12 20.08
N SER A 332 -10.00 -5.44 18.79
CA SER A 332 -10.63 -4.54 17.81
C SER A 332 -12.07 -4.17 18.18
N THR A 333 -12.79 -5.07 18.85
CA THR A 333 -14.17 -4.86 19.33
C THR A 333 -14.29 -3.67 20.28
N VAL A 334 -13.27 -3.39 21.09
CA VAL A 334 -13.23 -2.22 21.97
C VAL A 334 -13.27 -0.93 21.15
N PHE A 335 -12.49 -0.86 20.07
CA PHE A 335 -12.48 0.31 19.19
C PHE A 335 -13.82 0.50 18.50
N THR A 336 -14.50 -0.57 18.09
CA THR A 336 -15.87 -0.50 17.57
C THR A 336 -16.85 0.06 18.62
N LEU A 337 -16.76 -0.36 19.89
CA LEU A 337 -17.60 0.18 20.96
C LEU A 337 -17.32 1.66 21.24
N ILE A 338 -16.05 2.07 21.28
CA ILE A 338 -15.65 3.48 21.46
C ILE A 338 -16.10 4.32 20.27
N PHE A 339 -16.00 3.79 19.05
CA PHE A 339 -16.49 4.43 17.83
C PHE A 339 -18.00 4.69 17.91
N LEU A 340 -18.80 3.68 18.25
CA LEU A 340 -20.25 3.82 18.45
C LEU A 340 -20.60 4.81 19.57
N ALA A 341 -19.89 4.76 20.70
CA ALA A 341 -20.07 5.70 21.80
C ALA A 341 -19.74 7.14 21.35
N THR A 342 -18.69 7.33 20.55
CA THR A 342 -18.28 8.63 20.02
C THR A 342 -19.33 9.20 19.07
N ILE A 343 -19.97 8.38 18.22
CA ILE A 343 -21.11 8.80 17.39
C ILE A 343 -22.23 9.36 18.27
N ILE A 344 -22.64 8.64 19.32
CA ILE A 344 -23.72 9.07 20.21
C ILE A 344 -23.34 10.37 20.94
N ILE A 345 -22.15 10.43 21.54
CA ILE A 345 -21.67 11.60 22.29
C ILE A 345 -21.61 12.84 21.41
N THR A 346 -21.00 12.73 20.23
CA THR A 346 -20.84 13.85 19.30
C THR A 346 -22.19 14.30 18.74
N PHE A 347 -23.12 13.37 18.49
CA PHE A 347 -24.47 13.72 18.09
C PHE A 347 -25.24 14.45 19.20
N LEU A 348 -25.21 13.97 20.44
CA LEU A 348 -25.83 14.65 21.58
C LEU A 348 -25.23 16.05 21.79
N PHE A 349 -23.91 16.19 21.60
CA PHE A 349 -23.23 17.48 21.64
C PHE A 349 -23.72 18.43 20.54
N TYR A 350 -23.86 17.91 19.32
CA TYR A 350 -24.40 18.66 18.19
C TYR A 350 -25.84 19.12 18.43
N VAL A 351 -26.72 18.25 18.93
CA VAL A 351 -28.11 18.60 19.28
C VAL A 351 -28.13 19.69 20.36
N ARG A 352 -27.34 19.54 21.42
CA ARG A 352 -27.30 20.47 22.56
C ARG A 352 -26.85 21.88 22.18
N PHE A 353 -25.91 21.97 21.24
CA PHE A 353 -25.25 23.21 20.82
C PHE A 353 -25.49 23.53 19.34
N TYR A 354 -26.59 23.05 18.77
CA TYR A 354 -26.89 23.13 17.34
C TYR A 354 -26.75 24.54 16.77
N SER A 355 -27.25 25.56 17.47
CA SER A 355 -27.16 26.96 17.01
C SER A 355 -25.73 27.45 16.82
N LYS A 356 -24.75 26.88 17.52
CA LYS A 356 -23.32 27.22 17.39
C LYS A 356 -22.56 26.26 16.50
N LEU A 357 -23.04 25.03 16.36
CA LEU A 357 -22.33 23.93 15.71
C LEU A 357 -22.96 23.50 14.38
N LYS A 358 -24.05 24.13 13.93
CA LYS A 358 -24.80 23.82 12.69
C LYS A 358 -23.90 23.46 11.51
N TYR A 359 -22.86 24.26 11.26
CA TYR A 359 -21.94 24.06 10.13
C TYR A 359 -20.69 23.23 10.44
N ALA A 360 -20.55 22.74 11.68
CA ALA A 360 -19.48 21.85 12.09
C ALA A 360 -19.81 20.36 11.85
N LEU A 361 -20.95 20.04 11.23
CA LEU A 361 -21.44 18.65 11.10
C LEU A 361 -20.41 17.67 10.51
N PHE A 362 -19.58 18.12 9.57
CA PHE A 362 -18.59 17.29 8.87
C PHE A 362 -17.26 17.14 9.63
N ILE A 363 -17.09 17.85 10.75
CA ILE A 363 -15.94 17.68 11.65
C ILE A 363 -16.16 16.47 12.57
N PHE A 364 -17.39 16.16 12.96
CA PHE A 364 -17.66 15.05 13.87
C PHE A 364 -17.26 13.68 13.32
N PRO A 365 -17.52 13.34 12.04
CA PRO A 365 -17.02 12.10 11.45
C PRO A 365 -15.50 11.92 11.57
N MET A 366 -14.71 12.99 11.40
CA MET A 366 -13.25 12.93 11.60
C MET A 366 -12.90 12.49 13.04
N LEU A 367 -13.60 13.01 14.05
CA LEU A 367 -13.41 12.62 15.44
C LEU A 367 -13.85 11.18 15.73
N MET A 368 -14.93 10.73 15.07
CA MET A 368 -15.40 9.34 15.18
C MET A 368 -14.36 8.38 14.62
N PHE A 369 -13.88 8.61 13.39
CA PHE A 369 -12.94 7.68 12.76
C PHE A 369 -11.56 7.65 13.43
N LEU A 370 -11.16 8.70 14.16
CA LEU A 370 -9.90 8.71 14.91
C LEU A 370 -9.81 7.60 15.98
N VAL A 371 -10.96 7.11 16.46
CA VAL A 371 -11.05 6.01 17.45
C VAL A 371 -11.42 4.67 16.83
N ASN A 372 -11.51 4.57 15.50
CA ASN A 372 -11.76 3.29 14.82
C ASN A 372 -10.51 2.39 14.87
N TYR A 373 -10.68 1.07 14.75
CA TYR A 373 -9.55 0.13 14.75
C TYR A 373 -8.64 0.31 13.53
N ARG A 374 -9.22 0.63 12.36
CA ARG A 374 -8.49 0.92 11.12
C ARG A 374 -8.70 2.36 10.72
N VAL A 375 -7.74 3.23 11.03
CA VAL A 375 -7.85 4.67 10.74
C VAL A 375 -7.05 5.01 9.48
N LEU A 376 -7.65 4.73 8.32
CA LEU A 376 -7.08 5.15 7.04
C LEU A 376 -7.10 6.68 6.93
N LEU A 377 -6.08 7.26 6.29
CA LEU A 377 -5.99 8.71 6.15
C LEU A 377 -7.21 9.30 5.39
N GLY A 378 -7.80 8.55 4.45
CA GLY A 378 -9.05 8.93 3.77
C GLY A 378 -10.22 9.12 4.75
N TYR A 379 -10.31 8.32 5.81
CA TYR A 379 -11.41 8.41 6.79
C TYR A 379 -11.45 9.76 7.53
N ILE A 380 -10.34 10.49 7.51
CA ILE A 380 -10.22 11.84 8.08
C ILE A 380 -10.27 12.90 6.98
N VAL A 381 -9.38 12.80 5.98
CA VAL A 381 -9.17 13.88 5.01
C VAL A 381 -10.34 14.07 4.06
N ASP A 382 -11.10 13.02 3.75
CA ASP A 382 -12.18 13.07 2.76
C ASP A 382 -13.33 14.01 3.15
N TRP A 383 -13.51 14.22 4.46
CA TRP A 383 -14.50 15.17 5.00
C TRP A 383 -14.12 16.63 4.76
N SER A 384 -12.86 16.94 4.45
CA SER A 384 -12.36 18.31 4.27
C SER A 384 -13.07 19.05 3.13
N LEU A 385 -13.47 18.36 2.06
CA LEU A 385 -14.22 18.97 0.95
C LEU A 385 -15.60 19.46 1.40
N LEU A 386 -16.29 18.67 2.23
CA LEU A 386 -17.59 18.99 2.81
C LEU A 386 -17.51 20.14 3.84
N ILE A 387 -16.37 20.25 4.54
CA ILE A 387 -16.11 21.38 5.44
C ILE A 387 -16.09 22.71 4.67
N VAL A 388 -15.67 22.74 3.40
CA VAL A 388 -15.67 24.02 2.66
C VAL A 388 -17.06 24.54 2.36
N ILE A 389 -17.94 23.67 1.86
CA ILE A 389 -19.30 24.07 1.50
C ILE A 389 -20.10 24.48 2.75
N SER A 390 -19.88 23.81 3.88
CA SER A 390 -20.47 24.19 5.16
C SER A 390 -19.86 25.46 5.74
N PHE A 391 -18.55 25.68 5.59
CA PHE A 391 -17.91 26.93 5.97
C PHE A 391 -18.38 28.12 5.13
N ALA A 392 -18.65 27.93 3.84
CA ALA A 392 -19.24 28.95 2.98
C ALA A 392 -20.63 29.38 3.46
N ASP A 393 -21.47 28.42 3.86
CA ASP A 393 -22.77 28.71 4.44
C ASP A 393 -22.68 29.41 5.80
N TYR A 394 -21.72 29.02 6.65
CA TYR A 394 -21.47 29.70 7.94
C TYR A 394 -21.19 31.19 7.73
N LEU A 395 -20.27 31.52 6.81
CA LEU A 395 -19.95 32.91 6.50
C LEU A 395 -21.17 33.67 5.96
N ARG A 396 -21.98 33.00 5.13
CA ARG A 396 -23.21 33.59 4.57
C ARG A 396 -24.27 33.87 5.64
N GLU A 397 -24.57 32.92 6.52
CA GLU A 397 -25.60 33.06 7.56
C GLU A 397 -25.24 34.14 8.58
N GLU A 398 -23.97 34.21 8.97
CA GLU A 398 -23.48 35.26 9.88
C GLU A 398 -23.35 36.64 9.20
N ASN A 399 -23.69 36.75 7.90
CA ASN A 399 -23.41 37.92 7.05
C ASN A 399 -21.93 38.36 7.12
N ILE A 400 -21.04 37.43 7.46
CA ILE A 400 -19.60 37.66 7.46
C ILE A 400 -19.20 37.63 5.99
N LYS A 401 -18.98 38.81 5.42
CA LYS A 401 -18.32 38.90 4.12
C LYS A 401 -17.03 38.09 4.19
N PRO A 402 -16.71 37.24 3.19
CA PRO A 402 -15.42 36.57 3.11
C PRO A 402 -14.35 37.62 3.38
N PRO A 403 -13.50 37.43 4.40
CA PRO A 403 -12.88 38.53 5.12
C PRO A 403 -12.28 39.56 4.16
N THR A 404 -12.84 40.76 4.16
CA THR A 404 -12.24 41.96 3.61
C THR A 404 -11.83 42.89 4.74
N LEU A 405 -10.74 43.57 4.49
CA LEU A 405 -9.77 43.93 5.50
C LEU A 405 -10.13 45.14 6.36
N SER A 406 -11.16 45.88 5.98
CA SER A 406 -11.68 47.03 6.73
C SER A 406 -12.34 46.64 8.05
N ASP A 407 -12.75 45.37 8.21
CA ASP A 407 -13.64 44.96 9.28
C ASP A 407 -12.90 44.33 10.47
N ILE A 408 -11.59 44.09 10.33
CA ILE A 408 -10.70 43.66 11.42
C ILE A 408 -10.23 44.89 12.20
N ARG A 409 -11.16 45.71 12.73
CA ARG A 409 -10.82 46.55 13.88
C ARG A 409 -10.72 45.60 15.07
N ALA A 410 -9.49 45.26 15.44
CA ALA A 410 -9.20 44.39 16.57
C ALA A 410 -9.94 44.88 17.82
N LYS A 411 -11.04 44.20 18.20
CA LYS A 411 -11.29 44.05 19.63
C LYS A 411 -10.02 43.39 20.18
N PRO A 412 -9.33 44.00 21.15
CA PRO A 412 -8.13 43.40 21.70
C PRO A 412 -8.54 42.01 22.18
N LEU A 413 -7.93 40.97 21.61
CA LEU A 413 -8.09 39.62 22.10
C LEU A 413 -7.50 39.62 23.51
N ASN A 414 -8.36 39.85 24.50
CA ASN A 414 -8.00 39.75 25.88
C ASN A 414 -7.91 38.25 26.16
N THR A 415 -6.71 37.69 25.93
CA THR A 415 -6.38 36.28 26.19
C THR A 415 -6.77 35.89 27.61
N GLY A 416 -6.76 36.83 28.56
CA GLY A 416 -7.30 36.65 29.91
C GLY A 416 -8.80 36.34 29.94
N ILE A 417 -9.64 37.01 29.14
CA ILE A 417 -11.10 36.78 29.04
C ILE A 417 -11.43 35.51 28.27
N TYR A 418 -10.64 35.16 27.24
CA TYR A 418 -10.81 33.89 26.52
C TYR A 418 -10.39 32.70 27.38
N ILE A 419 -9.27 32.79 28.10
CA ILE A 419 -8.83 31.73 29.02
C ILE A 419 -9.77 31.62 30.22
N THR A 420 -10.22 32.73 30.83
CA THR A 420 -11.24 32.68 31.89
C THR A 420 -12.63 32.30 31.37
N GLY A 421 -12.97 32.64 30.13
CA GLY A 421 -14.21 32.27 29.46
C GLY A 421 -14.24 30.79 29.09
N ILE A 422 -13.15 30.25 28.54
CA ILE A 422 -12.92 28.81 28.31
C ILE A 422 -12.91 28.09 29.66
N ARG A 423 -12.26 28.63 30.69
CA ARG A 423 -12.23 28.04 32.04
C ARG A 423 -13.60 28.07 32.72
N LYS A 424 -14.38 29.17 32.61
CA LYS A 424 -15.78 29.24 33.08
C LYS A 424 -16.70 28.34 32.27
N TYR A 425 -16.48 28.20 30.96
CA TYR A 425 -17.28 27.35 30.08
C TYR A 425 -16.98 25.87 30.31
N LEU A 426 -15.70 25.53 30.52
CA LEU A 426 -15.24 24.21 30.97
C LEU A 426 -15.73 23.92 32.39
N GLN A 427 -15.76 24.88 33.30
CA GLN A 427 -16.36 24.73 34.64
C GLN A 427 -17.88 24.54 34.59
N LYS A 428 -18.58 25.24 33.70
CA LYS A 428 -20.04 25.15 33.54
C LYS A 428 -20.49 23.88 32.80
N ASN A 429 -19.64 23.33 31.93
CA ASN A 429 -19.89 22.08 31.19
C ASN A 429 -18.94 20.96 31.64
N ILE A 430 -18.35 21.08 32.84
CA ILE A 430 -17.33 20.16 33.34
C ILE A 430 -17.93 18.76 33.42
N THR A 431 -19.20 18.65 33.78
CA THR A 431 -19.93 17.38 33.83
C THR A 431 -19.97 16.68 32.47
N PHE A 432 -20.13 17.40 31.36
CA PHE A 432 -20.13 16.79 30.02
C PHE A 432 -18.73 16.36 29.59
N ALA A 433 -17.73 17.24 29.74
CA ALA A 433 -16.35 16.90 29.44
C ALA A 433 -15.83 15.76 30.33
N VAL A 434 -16.19 15.75 31.61
CA VAL A 434 -15.89 14.71 32.59
C VAL A 434 -16.64 13.43 32.27
N ILE A 435 -17.91 13.46 31.83
CA ILE A 435 -18.62 12.25 31.38
C ILE A 435 -17.96 11.66 30.13
N VAL A 436 -17.55 12.48 29.16
CA VAL A 436 -16.85 11.99 27.96
C VAL A 436 -15.48 11.43 28.33
N ILE A 437 -14.71 12.13 29.16
CA ILE A 437 -13.43 11.65 29.68
C ILE A 437 -13.62 10.40 30.53
N ILE A 438 -14.66 10.30 31.35
CA ILE A 438 -14.98 9.12 32.17
C ILE A 438 -15.44 7.97 31.29
N ILE A 439 -16.24 8.18 30.24
CA ILE A 439 -16.62 7.11 29.31
C ILE A 439 -15.39 6.62 28.56
N ILE A 440 -14.56 7.52 28.03
CA ILE A 440 -13.29 7.17 27.37
C ILE A 440 -12.36 6.49 28.38
N SER A 441 -12.26 6.97 29.61
CA SER A 441 -11.37 6.41 30.63
C SER A 441 -11.88 5.09 31.20
N LEU A 442 -13.20 4.88 31.35
CA LEU A 442 -13.80 3.62 31.80
C LEU A 442 -13.78 2.56 30.70
N THR A 443 -14.01 2.96 29.45
CA THR A 443 -13.84 2.04 28.30
C THR A 443 -12.37 1.71 28.12
N THR A 444 -11.46 2.68 28.16
CA THR A 444 -10.01 2.44 28.03
C THR A 444 -9.45 1.67 29.22
N ALA A 445 -9.78 2.03 30.46
CA ALA A 445 -9.30 1.33 31.67
C ALA A 445 -9.97 -0.04 31.85
N GLY A 446 -11.26 -0.20 31.53
CA GLY A 446 -11.93 -1.48 31.52
C GLY A 446 -11.37 -2.42 30.44
N SER A 447 -10.97 -1.86 29.29
CA SER A 447 -10.31 -2.63 28.22
C SER A 447 -8.88 -2.98 28.55
N ILE A 448 -8.13 -2.08 29.19
CA ILE A 448 -6.79 -2.38 29.71
C ILE A 448 -6.89 -3.44 30.80
N TYR A 449 -7.88 -3.38 31.69
CA TYR A 449 -8.11 -4.38 32.74
C TYR A 449 -8.50 -5.75 32.16
N LEU A 450 -9.39 -5.79 31.17
CA LEU A 450 -9.75 -7.03 30.46
C LEU A 450 -8.56 -7.59 29.66
N SER A 451 -7.77 -6.73 29.01
CA SER A 451 -6.52 -7.07 28.32
C SER A 451 -5.44 -7.60 29.27
N TYR A 452 -5.36 -7.05 30.48
CA TYR A 452 -4.39 -7.47 31.49
C TYR A 452 -4.76 -8.82 32.13
N ASN A 453 -6.06 -9.11 32.28
CA ASN A 453 -6.56 -10.38 32.80
C ASN A 453 -6.59 -11.50 31.73
N ASP A 454 -6.44 -11.17 30.45
CA ASP A 454 -6.29 -12.15 29.36
C ASP A 454 -4.81 -12.56 29.13
N ASN A 455 -3.87 -12.07 29.96
CA ASN A 455 -2.45 -12.39 29.85
C ASN A 455 -2.11 -13.88 30.07
N ASP A 456 -3.07 -14.70 30.51
CA ASP A 456 -2.91 -16.16 30.64
C ASP A 456 -3.48 -16.96 29.44
N SER A 457 -4.05 -16.32 28.41
CA SER A 457 -4.72 -17.02 27.28
C SER A 457 -4.03 -16.85 25.92
N ASN A 458 -2.77 -16.41 25.90
CA ASN A 458 -2.00 -16.28 24.66
C ASN A 458 -1.70 -17.67 24.07
N ILE A 459 -2.56 -18.12 23.15
CA ILE A 459 -2.44 -19.41 22.46
C ILE A 459 -1.10 -19.55 21.71
N TYR A 460 -0.55 -18.42 21.23
CA TYR A 460 0.80 -18.37 20.66
C TYR A 460 1.75 -17.67 21.64
N HIS A 461 2.95 -18.21 21.78
CA HIS A 461 4.05 -17.53 22.45
C HIS A 461 5.34 -17.61 21.62
N ILE A 462 5.83 -16.47 21.13
CA ILE A 462 7.11 -16.41 20.42
C ILE A 462 8.23 -16.47 21.44
N ASN A 463 8.91 -17.61 21.52
CA ASN A 463 10.01 -17.82 22.47
C ASN A 463 11.27 -17.08 22.02
N ALA A 464 11.59 -17.14 20.72
CA ALA A 464 12.81 -16.58 20.15
C ALA A 464 12.74 -16.43 18.63
N VAL A 465 13.52 -15.49 18.08
CA VAL A 465 13.78 -15.35 16.65
C VAL A 465 15.28 -15.40 16.43
N GLU A 466 15.73 -16.38 15.66
CA GLU A 466 17.13 -16.78 15.55
C GLU A 466 17.49 -17.08 14.09
N ASN A 467 18.79 -17.31 13.84
CA ASN A 467 19.31 -17.76 12.54
C ASN A 467 18.81 -16.92 11.35
N MET A 468 18.67 -15.61 11.56
CA MET A 468 18.31 -14.67 10.49
C MET A 468 19.40 -14.70 9.40
N SER A 469 18.99 -14.97 8.16
CA SER A 469 19.93 -15.17 7.07
C SER A 469 19.41 -14.59 5.76
N ASP A 470 20.31 -14.51 4.77
CA ASP A 470 20.00 -14.04 3.43
C ASP A 470 20.06 -15.22 2.43
N GLN A 471 19.13 -16.17 2.58
CA GLN A 471 19.02 -17.34 1.70
C GLN A 471 18.74 -16.97 0.23
N GLN A 472 18.21 -15.79 -0.04
CA GLN A 472 17.94 -15.31 -1.39
C GLN A 472 19.08 -14.45 -1.97
N CYS A 473 20.15 -14.23 -1.21
CA CYS A 473 21.31 -13.40 -1.58
C CYS A 473 20.94 -11.99 -2.07
N ILE A 474 20.04 -11.33 -1.37
CA ILE A 474 19.64 -9.95 -1.62
C ILE A 474 20.50 -9.00 -0.76
N PRO A 475 21.45 -8.26 -1.37
CA PRO A 475 22.34 -7.32 -0.69
C PRO A 475 21.66 -6.43 0.35
N GLY A 476 22.04 -6.62 1.63
CA GLY A 476 21.61 -5.73 2.72
C GLY A 476 20.23 -6.06 3.32
N TYR A 477 19.64 -7.19 2.95
CA TYR A 477 18.35 -7.65 3.47
C TYR A 477 18.45 -9.00 4.19
N ILE A 478 17.48 -9.28 5.05
CA ILE A 478 17.16 -10.58 5.64
C ILE A 478 16.07 -11.20 4.77
N THR A 479 16.26 -12.45 4.33
CA THR A 479 15.31 -13.14 3.46
C THR A 479 14.78 -14.44 4.06
N SER A 480 15.26 -14.83 5.25
CA SER A 480 14.66 -15.87 6.08
C SER A 480 15.04 -15.69 7.56
N MET A 481 14.22 -16.23 8.46
CA MET A 481 14.53 -16.30 9.89
C MET A 481 13.86 -17.51 10.54
N ASN A 482 14.51 -18.12 11.54
CA ASN A 482 13.91 -19.20 12.32
C ASN A 482 13.21 -18.62 13.54
N ILE A 483 12.02 -19.14 13.83
CA ILE A 483 11.17 -18.68 14.92
C ILE A 483 10.83 -19.89 15.79
N SER A 484 11.21 -19.83 17.05
CA SER A 484 10.74 -20.76 18.07
C SER A 484 9.43 -20.23 18.64
N ILE A 485 8.37 -21.01 18.53
CA ILE A 485 7.02 -20.60 18.93
C ILE A 485 6.30 -21.75 19.63
N THR A 486 5.66 -21.44 20.75
CA THR A 486 4.84 -22.38 21.51
C THR A 486 3.38 -22.18 21.12
N TYR A 487 2.69 -23.27 20.79
CA TYR A 487 1.25 -23.28 20.52
C TYR A 487 0.51 -24.06 21.59
N GLN A 488 -0.36 -23.38 22.34
CA GLN A 488 -1.17 -23.95 23.41
C GLN A 488 -2.66 -23.63 23.15
N PRO A 489 -3.34 -24.42 22.30
CA PRO A 489 -4.75 -24.19 22.02
C PRO A 489 -5.64 -24.43 23.24
N ALA A 490 -6.76 -23.70 23.30
CA ALA A 490 -7.83 -24.01 24.22
C ALA A 490 -8.46 -25.39 23.92
N LEU A 491 -8.96 -26.06 24.95
CA LEU A 491 -9.66 -27.35 24.86
C LEU A 491 -10.74 -27.33 23.75
N GLY A 492 -10.64 -28.28 22.81
CA GLY A 492 -11.56 -28.40 21.68
C GLY A 492 -11.16 -27.65 20.40
N SER A 493 -10.04 -26.91 20.41
CA SER A 493 -9.50 -26.27 19.19
C SER A 493 -8.69 -27.26 18.34
N ASN A 494 -8.37 -26.88 17.10
CA ASN A 494 -7.53 -27.69 16.22
C ASN A 494 -6.15 -27.96 16.84
N LEU A 495 -5.67 -29.20 16.71
CA LEU A 495 -4.31 -29.60 17.16
C LEU A 495 -3.19 -29.00 16.30
N THR A 496 -3.56 -28.44 15.15
CA THR A 496 -2.65 -27.74 14.25
C THR A 496 -3.18 -26.37 13.88
N SER A 497 -2.28 -25.43 13.62
CA SER A 497 -2.63 -24.06 13.30
C SER A 497 -1.72 -23.47 12.24
N PRO A 498 -2.25 -22.95 11.12
CA PRO A 498 -1.48 -22.09 10.23
C PRO A 498 -0.94 -20.87 10.99
N ILE A 499 0.22 -20.36 10.60
CA ILE A 499 0.79 -19.17 11.22
C ILE A 499 1.40 -18.25 10.15
N TYR A 500 1.19 -16.96 10.32
CA TYR A 500 1.73 -15.91 9.47
C TYR A 500 2.48 -14.90 10.32
N PHE A 501 3.36 -14.14 9.68
CA PHE A 501 4.21 -13.17 10.35
C PHE A 501 4.08 -11.78 9.71
N ARG A 502 3.99 -10.76 10.55
CA ARG A 502 4.05 -9.36 10.12
C ARG A 502 5.21 -8.68 10.83
N ILE A 503 6.12 -8.10 10.05
CA ILE A 503 7.27 -7.37 10.57
C ILE A 503 7.00 -5.87 10.48
N ILE A 504 7.19 -5.19 11.62
CA ILE A 504 7.04 -3.75 11.81
C ILE A 504 8.43 -3.19 12.12
N PRO A 505 9.15 -2.62 11.12
CA PRO A 505 10.49 -2.08 11.34
C PRO A 505 10.44 -0.78 12.15
N SER A 506 11.52 -0.48 12.87
CA SER A 506 11.70 0.82 13.56
C SER A 506 12.08 1.96 12.61
N THR A 507 12.25 1.67 11.32
CA THR A 507 12.51 2.65 10.26
C THR A 507 11.22 3.07 9.58
N ALA A 508 11.26 4.13 8.77
CA ALA A 508 10.13 4.54 7.96
C ALA A 508 9.60 3.35 7.13
N THR A 509 8.27 3.27 7.00
CA THR A 509 7.59 2.17 6.30
C THR A 509 7.64 2.28 4.78
N GLU A 510 8.23 3.36 4.24
CA GLU A 510 8.40 3.61 2.79
C GLU A 510 7.10 3.41 1.97
N GLY A 511 5.94 3.74 2.56
CA GLY A 511 4.62 3.61 1.93
C GLY A 511 3.91 2.27 2.17
N ASN A 512 4.56 1.31 2.83
CA ASN A 512 3.94 0.02 3.20
C ASN A 512 3.25 0.09 4.58
N TYR A 513 1.97 0.48 4.58
CA TYR A 513 1.16 0.54 5.81
C TYR A 513 0.79 -0.84 6.38
N ASN A 514 0.80 -1.88 5.55
CA ASN A 514 0.51 -3.25 5.97
C ASN A 514 1.65 -3.87 6.81
N GLY A 515 2.83 -3.24 6.85
CA GLY A 515 4.04 -3.89 7.36
C GLY A 515 4.54 -4.97 6.40
N MET A 516 5.64 -5.61 6.75
CA MET A 516 6.26 -6.62 5.90
C MET A 516 5.60 -7.98 6.16
N LEU A 517 4.87 -8.52 5.18
CA LEU A 517 4.15 -9.79 5.31
C LEU A 517 5.06 -10.98 4.98
N TRP A 518 5.08 -11.95 5.87
CA TRP A 518 5.94 -13.13 5.83
C TRP A 518 5.10 -14.39 6.12
N TYR A 519 5.42 -15.49 5.45
CA TYR A 519 4.75 -16.78 5.63
C TYR A 519 5.67 -17.80 6.30
N ALA A 520 5.08 -18.77 7.01
CA ALA A 520 5.81 -19.86 7.64
C ALA A 520 6.05 -21.04 6.70
N SER A 521 7.16 -21.77 6.92
CA SER A 521 7.48 -23.02 6.22
C SER A 521 6.48 -24.14 6.48
N SER A 522 5.83 -24.12 7.65
CA SER A 522 4.92 -25.18 8.11
C SER A 522 3.92 -24.63 9.12
N SER A 523 2.80 -25.35 9.29
CA SER A 523 1.85 -25.10 10.37
C SER A 523 2.44 -25.48 11.74
N LEU A 524 1.88 -24.91 12.80
CA LEU A 524 2.21 -25.24 14.18
C LEU A 524 1.45 -26.48 14.65
N HIS A 525 2.08 -27.25 15.54
CA HIS A 525 1.50 -28.33 16.33
C HIS A 525 1.46 -27.94 17.81
N VAL A 526 0.61 -28.57 18.61
CA VAL A 526 0.57 -28.31 20.06
C VAL A 526 1.95 -28.53 20.69
N GLY A 527 2.39 -27.57 21.50
CA GLY A 527 3.71 -27.56 22.13
C GLY A 527 4.70 -26.64 21.40
N GLN A 528 6.00 -26.95 21.51
CA GLN A 528 7.06 -26.13 20.94
C GLN A 528 7.28 -26.47 19.47
N ASN A 529 7.38 -25.43 18.64
CA ASN A 529 7.62 -25.52 17.21
C ASN A 529 8.84 -24.70 16.82
N TYR A 530 9.51 -25.14 15.76
CA TYR A 530 10.58 -24.40 15.11
C TYR A 530 10.19 -24.25 13.65
N VAL A 531 9.87 -23.03 13.24
CA VAL A 531 9.42 -22.73 11.87
C VAL A 531 10.36 -21.70 11.24
N THR A 532 10.54 -21.78 9.92
CA THR A 532 11.27 -20.76 9.18
C THR A 532 10.27 -19.82 8.51
N ALA A 533 10.44 -18.52 8.70
CA ALA A 533 9.63 -17.49 8.07
C ALA A 533 10.33 -16.91 6.83
N TYR A 534 9.55 -16.63 5.79
CA TYR A 534 10.01 -16.07 4.51
C TYR A 534 9.14 -14.87 4.08
N PRO A 535 9.68 -13.86 3.39
CA PRO A 535 8.90 -12.75 2.87
C PRO A 535 7.92 -13.21 1.79
N GLU A 536 6.68 -12.71 1.80
CA GLU A 536 5.69 -13.04 0.76
C GLU A 536 6.03 -12.44 -0.60
N SER A 537 6.79 -11.34 -0.62
CA SER A 537 7.28 -10.67 -1.83
C SER A 537 8.53 -9.84 -1.52
N TYR A 538 9.24 -9.43 -2.57
CA TYR A 538 10.37 -8.48 -2.50
C TYR A 538 10.02 -7.14 -1.82
N ALA A 539 8.74 -6.72 -1.86
CA ALA A 539 8.29 -5.49 -1.22
C ALA A 539 8.25 -5.61 0.32
N TYR A 540 8.40 -6.84 0.84
CA TYR A 540 8.38 -7.16 2.26
C TYR A 540 9.76 -7.57 2.80
N LEU A 541 10.84 -7.22 2.11
CA LEU A 541 12.20 -7.52 2.56
C LEU A 541 12.60 -6.66 3.77
N LEU A 542 13.16 -7.31 4.78
CA LEU A 542 13.64 -6.65 5.99
C LEU A 542 15.09 -6.23 5.83
N LYS A 543 15.40 -4.94 6.02
CA LYS A 543 16.76 -4.43 5.94
C LYS A 543 17.62 -4.87 7.13
N GLN A 544 18.84 -5.32 6.87
CA GLN A 544 19.82 -5.72 7.90
C GLN A 544 20.17 -4.57 8.86
N GLY A 545 20.49 -4.89 10.11
CA GLY A 545 20.82 -3.91 11.16
C GLY A 545 19.62 -3.15 11.74
N THR A 546 18.42 -3.37 11.21
CA THR A 546 17.18 -2.71 11.64
C THR A 546 16.62 -3.38 12.88
N THR A 547 16.17 -2.60 13.85
CA THR A 547 15.35 -3.13 14.96
C THR A 547 13.91 -3.24 14.47
N PHE A 548 13.24 -4.33 14.78
CA PHE A 548 11.87 -4.55 14.33
C PHE A 548 11.07 -5.29 15.39
N ARG A 549 9.74 -5.13 15.32
CA ARG A 549 8.81 -5.97 16.05
C ARG A 549 8.18 -6.95 15.07
N ILE A 550 8.18 -8.23 15.42
CA ILE A 550 7.49 -9.27 14.65
C ILE A 550 6.24 -9.68 15.39
N GLN A 551 5.14 -9.77 14.65
CA GLN A 551 3.86 -10.30 15.08
C GLN A 551 3.71 -11.69 14.46
N ALA A 552 3.49 -12.72 15.27
CA ALA A 552 2.96 -14.00 14.81
C ALA A 552 1.43 -13.92 14.92
N TYR A 553 0.69 -14.26 13.86
CA TYR A 553 -0.76 -14.14 13.87
C TYR A 553 -1.46 -15.21 13.03
N TYR A 554 -2.67 -15.55 13.47
CA TYR A 554 -3.66 -16.27 12.68
C TYR A 554 -5.05 -16.02 13.25
N ASN A 555 -5.98 -15.53 12.42
CA ASN A 555 -7.25 -14.97 12.87
C ASN A 555 -7.00 -13.91 13.96
N PHE A 556 -7.75 -13.92 15.06
CA PHE A 556 -7.62 -12.94 16.13
C PHE A 556 -6.50 -13.25 17.13
N LEU A 557 -5.80 -14.38 16.96
CA LEU A 557 -4.71 -14.78 17.82
C LEU A 557 -3.42 -14.12 17.35
N SER A 558 -2.69 -13.50 18.28
CA SER A 558 -1.38 -12.94 17.97
C SER A 558 -0.45 -12.88 19.16
N ASP A 559 0.84 -12.89 18.87
CA ASP A 559 1.89 -12.59 19.83
C ASP A 559 3.00 -11.76 19.18
N TYR A 560 3.77 -11.05 20.00
CA TYR A 560 4.75 -10.08 19.54
C TYR A 560 6.09 -10.23 20.26
N ILE A 561 7.18 -10.08 19.53
CA ILE A 561 8.53 -9.92 20.11
C ILE A 561 9.31 -8.86 19.34
N THR A 562 10.17 -8.11 20.04
CA THR A 562 11.06 -7.12 19.43
C THR A 562 12.47 -7.68 19.34
N VAL A 563 13.06 -7.60 18.14
CA VAL A 563 14.35 -8.21 17.80
C VAL A 563 15.14 -7.25 16.92
N LYS A 564 16.47 -7.41 16.86
CA LYS A 564 17.35 -6.65 15.98
C LYS A 564 17.91 -7.53 14.89
N ALA A 565 17.71 -7.14 13.63
CA ALA A 565 18.30 -7.83 12.49
C ALA A 565 19.83 -7.71 12.53
N PRO A 566 20.58 -8.81 12.46
CA PRO A 566 22.03 -8.76 12.39
C PRO A 566 22.48 -8.19 11.04
N LYS A 567 23.75 -7.78 10.96
CA LYS A 567 24.45 -7.63 9.67
C LYS A 567 24.99 -9.00 9.29
N ILE A 568 24.63 -9.51 8.13
CA ILE A 568 25.00 -10.86 7.70
C ILE A 568 26.26 -10.79 6.83
N ASN A 569 27.27 -11.59 7.16
CA ASN A 569 28.42 -11.83 6.30
C ASN A 569 28.01 -12.79 5.17
N ARG A 570 28.19 -12.37 3.91
CA ARG A 570 27.71 -13.14 2.73
C ARG A 570 28.47 -14.44 2.53
N ILE A 571 27.75 -15.50 2.16
CA ILE A 571 28.32 -16.78 1.69
C ILE A 571 27.87 -17.11 0.25
N GLY A 572 26.87 -16.42 -0.31
CA GLY A 572 26.34 -16.70 -1.66
C GLY A 572 26.54 -15.60 -2.70
N ILE A 573 26.39 -15.98 -3.98
CA ILE A 573 26.52 -15.08 -5.12
C ILE A 573 25.13 -14.63 -5.58
N ALA A 574 24.90 -13.31 -5.62
CA ALA A 574 23.64 -12.72 -6.07
C ALA A 574 23.34 -13.09 -7.55
N ASN A 575 22.08 -13.31 -7.91
CA ASN A 575 21.65 -13.76 -9.24
C ASN A 575 21.66 -12.62 -10.30
N TYR A 576 22.78 -12.41 -10.99
CA TYR A 576 22.97 -11.32 -11.97
C TYR A 576 22.74 -11.76 -13.44
N ASN A 577 21.81 -12.69 -13.71
CA ASN A 577 20.66 -12.36 -14.60
C ASN A 577 19.94 -13.53 -15.30
N LEU A 578 19.52 -14.59 -14.61
CA LEU A 578 18.38 -15.39 -15.14
C LEU A 578 17.12 -15.20 -14.33
N GLN A 579 16.67 -13.95 -14.26
CA GLN A 579 15.76 -13.45 -13.24
C GLN A 579 14.29 -13.87 -13.40
N TYR A 580 13.60 -14.03 -12.25
CA TYR A 580 12.39 -13.28 -11.88
C TYR A 580 12.26 -13.21 -10.33
N PRO A 581 11.56 -12.21 -9.70
CA PRO A 581 10.42 -11.54 -10.29
C PRO A 581 10.34 -10.01 -10.38
N THR A 582 9.69 -9.53 -11.46
CA THR A 582 8.95 -8.27 -11.39
C THR A 582 7.98 -8.37 -10.25
N ASN A 583 8.05 -7.38 -9.38
CA ASN A 583 7.09 -6.81 -8.46
C ASN A 583 5.93 -7.62 -7.81
N ASN A 584 5.70 -8.91 -8.08
CA ASN A 584 4.38 -9.54 -7.85
C ASN A 584 4.35 -11.09 -7.80
N LEU A 585 5.44 -11.83 -7.58
CA LEU A 585 5.37 -13.31 -7.43
C LEU A 585 6.06 -13.83 -6.16
N LYS A 586 5.40 -14.82 -5.53
CA LYS A 586 5.77 -15.53 -4.28
C LYS A 586 6.98 -16.48 -4.39
N SER A 587 7.66 -16.55 -5.54
CA SER A 587 8.77 -17.48 -5.72
C SER A 587 10.10 -16.82 -5.35
N PRO A 588 10.93 -17.46 -4.51
CA PRO A 588 12.16 -16.87 -4.01
C PRO A 588 13.18 -16.63 -5.14
N PHE A 589 13.94 -15.54 -5.03
CA PHE A 589 15.23 -15.44 -5.70
C PHE A 589 16.09 -16.61 -5.20
N LEU A 590 16.44 -17.53 -6.08
CA LEU A 590 17.41 -18.55 -5.72
C LEU A 590 18.80 -17.95 -5.88
N CYS A 591 19.54 -17.95 -4.78
CA CYS A 591 20.96 -17.67 -4.80
C CYS A 591 21.71 -18.84 -5.47
N TRP A 592 22.89 -18.55 -5.99
CA TRP A 592 23.84 -19.61 -6.29
C TRP A 592 24.48 -20.05 -4.97
N GLY A 593 24.15 -21.25 -4.51
CA GLY A 593 24.87 -21.90 -3.43
C GLY A 593 26.21 -22.39 -3.96
N VAL A 594 27.29 -22.16 -3.21
CA VAL A 594 28.59 -22.75 -3.54
C VAL A 594 28.69 -24.06 -2.77
N ASP A 595 28.60 -25.19 -3.47
CA ASP A 595 28.95 -26.48 -2.87
C ASP A 595 30.48 -26.56 -2.77
N THR A 596 30.96 -26.54 -1.54
CA THR A 596 32.39 -26.64 -1.20
C THR A 596 32.73 -27.96 -0.52
N SER A 597 31.79 -28.91 -0.43
CA SER A 597 31.97 -30.20 0.26
C SER A 597 33.15 -31.02 -0.29
N GLN A 598 33.53 -30.77 -1.54
CA GLN A 598 34.64 -31.41 -2.25
C GLN A 598 35.90 -30.51 -2.33
N ILE A 599 35.92 -29.33 -1.68
CA ILE A 599 37.00 -28.34 -1.79
C ILE A 599 37.85 -28.34 -0.53
N SER A 600 39.16 -28.18 -0.71
CA SER A 600 40.12 -28.16 0.40
C SER A 600 40.64 -26.77 0.80
N ASN A 601 40.62 -25.71 -0.04
CA ASN A 601 40.96 -24.33 0.35
C ASN A 601 40.66 -23.23 -0.73
N ARG A 602 40.58 -21.96 -0.26
CA ARG A 602 40.45 -20.62 -0.91
C ARG A 602 39.61 -20.48 -2.20
N PHE A 603 38.31 -20.21 -1.99
CA PHE A 603 37.41 -19.64 -3.00
C PHE A 603 37.40 -18.11 -2.92
N ASN A 604 37.57 -17.43 -4.06
CA ASN A 604 37.37 -15.99 -4.16
C ASN A 604 36.34 -15.69 -5.27
N TYR A 605 35.38 -14.83 -4.98
CA TYR A 605 34.50 -14.27 -6.01
C TYR A 605 34.55 -12.75 -5.96
N HIS A 606 34.44 -12.13 -7.13
CA HIS A 606 34.41 -10.68 -7.29
C HIS A 606 33.24 -10.27 -8.16
N LEU A 607 32.39 -9.37 -7.67
CA LEU A 607 31.32 -8.77 -8.45
C LEU A 607 31.90 -7.61 -9.27
N ASN A 608 31.73 -7.65 -10.58
CA ASN A 608 32.10 -6.55 -11.46
C ASN A 608 30.90 -5.60 -11.58
N ASN A 609 30.89 -4.55 -10.75
CA ASN A 609 29.94 -3.45 -10.88
C ASN A 609 30.48 -2.49 -11.95
N GLY A 610 29.94 -2.58 -13.17
CA GLY A 610 30.49 -1.92 -14.34
C GLY A 610 30.33 -0.41 -14.32
N ASN A 611 31.44 0.32 -14.16
CA ASN A 611 31.60 1.70 -14.68
C ASN A 611 32.50 1.73 -15.94
N GLY A 612 32.65 0.60 -16.65
CA GLY A 612 33.52 0.47 -17.82
C GLY A 612 32.90 -0.34 -18.96
N LYS A 613 33.63 -0.42 -20.09
CA LYS A 613 33.25 -1.13 -21.34
C LYS A 613 32.97 -2.65 -21.16
N SER A 614 33.14 -3.18 -19.96
CA SER A 614 33.02 -4.58 -19.56
C SER A 614 31.70 -4.94 -18.84
N GLY A 615 30.68 -4.07 -18.82
CA GLY A 615 29.32 -4.41 -18.37
C GLY A 615 29.20 -4.96 -16.92
N ASN A 616 27.99 -5.36 -16.54
CA ASN A 616 27.70 -6.00 -15.24
C ASN A 616 28.00 -7.51 -15.32
N GLY A 617 28.67 -8.10 -14.32
CA GLY A 617 28.99 -9.54 -14.28
C GLY A 617 29.62 -9.99 -12.96
N PHE A 618 29.96 -11.28 -12.81
CA PHE A 618 30.89 -11.73 -11.75
C PHE A 618 32.13 -12.40 -12.32
N THR A 619 33.16 -12.47 -11.47
CA THR A 619 34.31 -13.36 -11.62
C THR A 619 34.35 -14.36 -10.47
N ILE A 620 34.37 -15.66 -10.77
CA ILE A 620 34.68 -16.70 -9.79
C ILE A 620 36.10 -17.13 -10.01
N SER A 621 36.93 -17.16 -8.97
CA SER A 621 38.31 -17.64 -9.02
C SER A 621 38.56 -18.75 -8.00
N LEU A 622 39.16 -19.84 -8.48
CA LEU A 622 39.69 -20.93 -7.67
C LEU A 622 41.22 -20.93 -7.76
N SER A 623 41.89 -20.92 -6.62
CA SER A 623 43.32 -21.20 -6.53
C SER A 623 43.55 -22.42 -5.64
N PRO A 624 43.68 -23.62 -6.23
CA PRO A 624 43.98 -24.83 -5.46
C PRO A 624 45.43 -24.81 -4.95
N ASP A 625 45.65 -25.40 -3.77
CA ASP A 625 46.98 -25.61 -3.20
C ASP A 625 47.71 -26.77 -3.92
N HIS A 626 49.04 -26.71 -4.01
CA HIS A 626 49.85 -27.57 -4.90
C HIS A 626 49.89 -29.08 -4.55
N ASN A 627 49.20 -29.56 -3.50
CA ASN A 627 49.49 -30.86 -2.87
C ASN A 627 48.28 -31.79 -2.67
N ILE A 628 47.22 -31.76 -3.50
CA ILE A 628 46.00 -32.52 -3.20
C ILE A 628 45.52 -33.35 -4.40
N SER A 629 45.33 -34.65 -4.17
CA SER A 629 44.89 -35.68 -5.11
C SER A 629 43.36 -35.87 -5.16
N LYS A 630 42.56 -34.83 -4.88
CA LYS A 630 41.09 -34.89 -4.80
C LYS A 630 40.43 -34.10 -5.93
N ILE A 631 39.21 -34.53 -6.28
CA ILE A 631 38.33 -33.85 -7.24
C ILE A 631 38.03 -32.43 -6.70
N ASN A 632 38.53 -31.40 -7.36
CA ASN A 632 38.12 -30.02 -7.07
C ASN A 632 36.89 -29.69 -7.91
N CYS A 633 35.71 -29.80 -7.31
CA CYS A 633 34.46 -29.35 -7.91
C CYS A 633 33.96 -28.09 -7.21
N ILE A 634 33.73 -27.02 -7.98
CA ILE A 634 32.76 -26.00 -7.61
C ILE A 634 31.49 -26.35 -8.35
N ARG A 635 30.43 -26.56 -7.58
CA ARG A 635 29.06 -26.54 -8.08
C ARG A 635 28.41 -25.26 -7.61
N LEU A 636 27.96 -24.43 -8.54
CA LEU A 636 26.97 -23.42 -8.20
C LEU A 636 25.60 -24.09 -8.23
N SER A 637 25.13 -24.57 -7.09
CA SER A 637 23.90 -25.36 -6.99
C SER A 637 22.70 -24.53 -6.54
N ASN A 638 21.50 -25.04 -6.85
CA ASN A 638 20.20 -24.67 -6.28
C ASN A 638 19.41 -23.54 -6.95
N SER A 639 19.58 -23.27 -8.25
CA SER A 639 18.70 -22.32 -8.97
C SER A 639 17.87 -23.04 -10.04
N ALA A 640 16.57 -23.22 -9.77
CA ALA A 640 15.60 -23.62 -10.77
C ALA A 640 15.31 -22.44 -11.71
N VAL A 641 15.54 -22.63 -13.00
CA VAL A 641 15.33 -21.64 -14.06
C VAL A 641 14.13 -22.06 -14.91
N ASN A 642 13.25 -21.10 -15.22
CA ASN A 642 12.14 -21.32 -16.15
C ASN A 642 12.60 -21.06 -17.59
N LEU A 643 12.87 -22.14 -18.34
CA LEU A 643 13.34 -22.05 -19.73
C LEU A 643 12.30 -21.43 -20.69
N SER A 644 11.00 -21.47 -20.35
CA SER A 644 9.96 -20.85 -21.18
C SER A 644 10.04 -19.32 -21.18
N TYR A 645 10.44 -18.73 -20.04
CA TYR A 645 10.66 -17.28 -19.94
C TYR A 645 11.85 -16.84 -20.80
N LEU A 646 12.98 -17.55 -20.69
CA LEU A 646 14.23 -17.23 -21.41
C LEU A 646 14.14 -17.46 -22.92
N LYS A 647 13.30 -18.39 -23.35
CA LYS A 647 12.94 -18.54 -24.77
C LYS A 647 12.30 -17.27 -25.32
N ASN A 648 11.40 -16.64 -24.56
CA ASN A 648 10.64 -15.48 -25.03
C ASN A 648 11.46 -14.20 -25.03
N SER A 649 12.50 -14.11 -24.19
CA SER A 649 13.44 -12.98 -24.22
C SER A 649 14.48 -13.10 -25.33
N GLY A 650 14.79 -14.32 -25.79
CA GLY A 650 15.73 -14.54 -26.89
C GLY A 650 17.21 -14.37 -26.49
N ASP A 651 17.49 -14.35 -25.20
CA ASP A 651 18.81 -13.99 -24.66
C ASP A 651 19.85 -15.12 -24.82
N ASN A 652 21.13 -14.74 -24.85
CA ASN A 652 22.25 -15.67 -24.82
C ASN A 652 23.07 -15.47 -23.56
N LEU A 653 23.35 -16.55 -22.83
CA LEU A 653 24.31 -16.50 -21.73
C LEU A 653 25.73 -16.57 -22.28
N ASN A 654 26.47 -15.47 -22.14
CA ASN A 654 27.87 -15.37 -22.55
C ASN A 654 28.78 -15.44 -21.32
N PHE A 655 29.88 -16.18 -21.38
CA PHE A 655 30.89 -16.22 -20.33
C PHE A 655 32.28 -16.55 -20.88
N ASN A 656 33.30 -15.96 -20.26
CA ASN A 656 34.70 -16.23 -20.55
C ASN A 656 35.29 -17.16 -19.49
N TYR A 657 36.20 -18.04 -19.89
CA TYR A 657 36.93 -18.91 -18.97
C TYR A 657 38.44 -18.80 -19.17
N SER A 658 39.17 -18.80 -18.06
CA SER A 658 40.62 -19.00 -18.01
C SER A 658 40.92 -20.30 -17.27
N TYR A 659 41.69 -21.19 -17.93
CA TYR A 659 42.08 -22.50 -17.42
C TYR A 659 43.44 -22.89 -18.00
N SER A 660 44.26 -23.63 -17.25
CA SER A 660 45.63 -23.99 -17.62
C SER A 660 45.77 -25.24 -18.51
N GLY A 661 44.66 -25.90 -18.90
CA GLY A 661 44.64 -27.05 -19.83
C GLY A 661 43.68 -26.88 -21.01
N ASN A 662 43.38 -27.97 -21.73
CA ASN A 662 42.58 -27.94 -22.98
C ASN A 662 41.06 -27.74 -22.78
N GLY A 663 40.53 -27.96 -21.57
CA GLY A 663 39.09 -27.83 -21.23
C GLY A 663 38.37 -29.18 -21.11
N THR A 664 37.07 -29.22 -21.42
CA THR A 664 36.23 -30.42 -21.37
C THR A 664 36.76 -31.51 -22.31
N SER A 665 36.87 -32.74 -21.83
CA SER A 665 37.24 -33.93 -22.61
C SER A 665 36.29 -35.10 -22.35
N VAL A 666 35.97 -35.83 -23.42
CA VAL A 666 35.09 -37.01 -23.40
C VAL A 666 35.86 -38.21 -23.95
N THR A 667 35.69 -39.37 -23.32
CA THR A 667 36.27 -40.64 -23.77
C THR A 667 35.26 -41.76 -23.54
N ASN A 668 34.96 -42.55 -24.58
CA ASN A 668 33.91 -43.58 -24.55
C ASN A 668 32.57 -43.04 -24.03
N ASP A 669 32.14 -41.88 -24.56
CA ASP A 669 30.90 -41.18 -24.18
C ASP A 669 30.79 -40.81 -22.69
N LYS A 670 31.91 -40.84 -21.95
CA LYS A 670 32.00 -40.40 -20.55
C LYS A 670 32.89 -39.18 -20.40
N ILE A 671 32.45 -38.21 -19.61
CA ILE A 671 33.20 -36.99 -19.33
C ILE A 671 34.40 -37.32 -18.43
N LYS A 672 35.61 -37.01 -18.88
CA LYS A 672 36.87 -37.21 -18.13
C LYS A 672 37.31 -35.96 -17.40
N ASN A 673 37.16 -34.81 -18.04
CA ASN A 673 37.30 -33.47 -17.46
C ASN A 673 36.12 -32.64 -17.96
N PHE A 674 35.50 -31.86 -17.08
CA PHE A 674 34.39 -30.96 -17.43
C PHE A 674 34.72 -29.54 -17.00
N VAL A 675 34.62 -28.61 -17.94
CA VAL A 675 34.63 -27.17 -17.67
C VAL A 675 33.44 -26.61 -18.41
N GLY A 676 32.35 -26.28 -17.71
CA GLY A 676 31.15 -25.86 -18.42
C GLY A 676 29.92 -25.69 -17.55
N VAL A 677 28.78 -25.82 -18.20
CA VAL A 677 27.47 -25.72 -17.58
C VAL A 677 26.80 -27.08 -17.64
N GLU A 678 26.33 -27.57 -16.50
CA GLU A 678 25.40 -28.68 -16.41
C GLU A 678 23.97 -28.14 -16.24
N MET A 679 23.03 -28.73 -16.97
CA MET A 679 21.60 -28.47 -16.80
C MET A 679 20.87 -29.79 -16.61
N THR A 680 20.13 -29.90 -15.50
CA THR A 680 19.26 -31.06 -15.25
C THR A 680 17.81 -30.66 -15.54
N ILE A 681 17.19 -31.31 -16.54
CA ILE A 681 15.81 -31.06 -16.96
C ILE A 681 14.88 -32.04 -16.25
N ASN A 682 13.92 -31.51 -15.47
CA ASN A 682 12.89 -32.27 -14.74
C ASN A 682 13.45 -33.39 -13.83
N GLY A 683 14.73 -33.35 -13.46
CA GLY A 683 15.40 -34.38 -12.66
C GLY A 683 15.69 -35.70 -13.41
N ILE A 684 15.49 -35.74 -14.73
CA ILE A 684 15.55 -36.98 -15.53
C ILE A 684 16.69 -36.95 -16.56
N TYR A 685 16.95 -35.79 -17.17
CA TYR A 685 17.94 -35.65 -18.25
C TYR A 685 19.01 -34.64 -17.90
N ASP A 686 20.28 -34.99 -18.13
CA ASP A 686 21.42 -34.10 -17.91
C ASP A 686 22.01 -33.62 -19.24
N ILE A 687 22.11 -32.30 -19.39
CA ILE A 687 22.73 -31.62 -20.53
C ILE A 687 24.02 -30.96 -20.06
N TYR A 688 25.14 -31.41 -20.60
CA TYR A 688 26.48 -30.90 -20.33
C TYR A 688 26.95 -30.02 -21.48
N ILE A 689 27.13 -28.74 -21.25
CA ILE A 689 27.70 -27.79 -22.21
C ILE A 689 29.14 -27.49 -21.79
N GLY A 690 30.07 -28.27 -22.32
CA GLY A 690 31.50 -28.21 -22.05
C GLY A 690 32.26 -27.24 -22.96
N MET A 691 33.35 -26.70 -22.43
CA MET A 691 34.21 -25.73 -23.08
C MET A 691 35.57 -26.33 -23.40
N ASN A 692 36.02 -26.27 -24.65
CA ASN A 692 37.35 -26.74 -25.04
C ASN A 692 38.03 -25.78 -26.03
N ARG A 693 39.27 -25.37 -25.78
CA ARG A 693 39.98 -24.38 -26.61
C ARG A 693 40.52 -24.95 -27.92
N THR A 694 40.70 -26.26 -27.99
CA THR A 694 41.32 -26.94 -29.12
C THR A 694 40.32 -27.44 -30.16
N VAL A 695 39.01 -27.42 -29.87
CA VAL A 695 38.00 -27.79 -30.86
C VAL A 695 37.79 -26.67 -31.89
N SER A 696 37.77 -27.03 -33.16
CA SER A 696 37.56 -26.09 -34.27
C SER A 696 36.07 -25.75 -34.51
N GLY A 697 35.15 -26.56 -33.96
CA GLY A 697 33.69 -26.40 -34.05
C GLY A 697 32.96 -27.11 -32.90
N ASN A 698 31.62 -27.09 -32.92
CA ASN A 698 30.81 -27.72 -31.89
C ASN A 698 30.77 -29.25 -32.09
N THR A 699 31.12 -30.03 -31.07
CA THR A 699 31.02 -31.49 -31.07
C THR A 699 29.92 -31.96 -30.12
N TYR A 700 29.28 -33.09 -30.46
CA TYR A 700 28.10 -33.62 -29.78
C TYR A 700 28.28 -35.11 -29.45
N TYR A 701 27.92 -35.49 -28.23
CA TYR A 701 27.85 -36.88 -27.76
C TYR A 701 26.51 -37.10 -27.07
N SER A 702 25.98 -38.32 -27.17
CA SER A 702 24.70 -38.71 -26.55
C SER A 702 24.80 -40.08 -25.90
N GLY A 703 24.27 -40.19 -24.68
CA GLY A 703 24.10 -41.44 -23.94
C GLY A 703 22.68 -41.58 -23.39
N ILE A 704 22.45 -42.62 -22.58
CA ILE A 704 21.16 -42.81 -21.90
C ILE A 704 20.94 -41.65 -20.92
N ASN A 705 19.92 -40.83 -21.18
CA ASN A 705 19.54 -39.66 -20.38
C ASN A 705 20.63 -38.56 -20.25
N GLN A 706 21.67 -38.60 -21.07
CA GLN A 706 22.79 -37.66 -21.02
C GLN A 706 23.12 -37.10 -22.41
N TYR A 707 23.28 -35.78 -22.49
CA TYR A 707 23.67 -35.08 -23.72
C TYR A 707 24.88 -34.19 -23.46
N ILE A 708 25.91 -34.28 -24.29
CA ILE A 708 27.16 -33.53 -24.10
C ILE A 708 27.45 -32.72 -25.35
N PHE A 709 27.53 -31.40 -25.19
CA PHE A 709 27.90 -30.43 -26.22
C PHE A 709 29.25 -29.84 -25.85
N ILE A 710 30.24 -29.90 -26.73
CA ILE A 710 31.53 -29.26 -26.52
C ILE A 710 31.70 -28.13 -27.54
N GLN A 711 32.06 -26.94 -27.06
CA GLN A 711 32.18 -25.74 -27.89
C GLN A 711 33.40 -24.91 -27.51
N ARG A 712 33.83 -24.03 -28.43
CA ARG A 712 35.03 -23.20 -28.27
C ARG A 712 34.80 -21.95 -27.41
N TYR A 713 33.64 -21.30 -27.56
CA TYR A 713 33.27 -20.06 -26.86
C TYR A 713 32.11 -20.29 -25.88
N GLY A 714 32.11 -19.62 -24.73
CA GLY A 714 31.08 -19.80 -23.70
C GLY A 714 29.82 -19.03 -24.05
N ASN A 715 29.04 -19.53 -25.00
CA ASN A 715 27.76 -18.95 -25.43
C ASN A 715 26.67 -20.02 -25.36
N ILE A 716 25.65 -19.78 -24.55
CA ILE A 716 24.50 -20.68 -24.41
C ILE A 716 23.27 -19.98 -24.96
N ASN A 717 22.66 -20.59 -25.97
CA ASN A 717 21.43 -20.10 -26.60
C ASN A 717 20.22 -20.88 -26.07
N PHE A 718 19.39 -20.22 -25.26
CA PHE A 718 18.26 -20.88 -24.59
C PHE A 718 17.14 -21.29 -25.56
N THR A 719 16.96 -20.56 -26.67
CA THR A 719 15.99 -20.93 -27.72
C THR A 719 16.34 -22.27 -28.36
N ARG A 720 17.63 -22.55 -28.60
CA ARG A 720 18.10 -23.84 -29.12
C ARG A 720 17.94 -24.96 -28.10
N ILE A 721 18.28 -24.72 -26.84
CA ILE A 721 18.09 -25.72 -25.76
C ILE A 721 16.62 -26.10 -25.62
N TYR A 722 15.72 -25.12 -25.64
CA TYR A 722 14.28 -25.35 -25.59
C TYR A 722 13.80 -26.17 -26.81
N ALA A 723 14.30 -25.86 -28.01
CA ALA A 723 13.96 -26.60 -29.22
C ALA A 723 14.40 -28.07 -29.14
N ILE A 724 15.59 -28.35 -28.60
CA ILE A 724 16.09 -29.71 -28.37
C ILE A 724 15.20 -30.45 -27.37
N SER A 725 14.83 -29.82 -26.25
CA SER A 725 13.89 -30.40 -25.26
C SER A 725 12.54 -30.78 -25.89
N ASN A 726 12.02 -29.92 -26.77
CA ASN A 726 10.77 -30.15 -27.50
C ASN A 726 10.85 -31.32 -28.49
N MET A 727 11.99 -31.52 -29.16
CA MET A 727 12.21 -32.66 -30.07
C MET A 727 12.10 -34.01 -29.35
N PHE A 728 12.31 -34.04 -28.03
CA PHE A 728 12.22 -35.23 -27.19
C PHE A 728 10.90 -35.31 -26.41
N HIS A 729 9.89 -34.49 -26.73
CA HIS A 729 8.60 -34.40 -26.03
C HIS A 729 8.70 -34.04 -24.53
N ILE A 730 9.79 -33.42 -24.10
CA ILE A 730 9.98 -32.98 -22.73
C ILE A 730 9.54 -31.52 -22.64
N VAL A 731 8.50 -31.22 -21.86
CA VAL A 731 8.14 -29.84 -21.49
C VAL A 731 9.04 -29.43 -20.32
N PRO A 732 10.03 -28.54 -20.51
CA PRO A 732 10.95 -28.18 -19.44
C PRO A 732 10.29 -27.08 -18.59
N VAL A 733 9.59 -27.47 -17.53
CA VAL A 733 8.93 -26.53 -16.61
C VAL A 733 9.93 -26.01 -15.57
N THR A 734 10.84 -26.86 -15.10
CA THR A 734 11.88 -26.52 -14.11
C THR A 734 13.22 -27.14 -14.53
N THR A 735 14.25 -26.31 -14.67
CA THR A 735 15.62 -26.77 -14.96
C THR A 735 16.55 -26.32 -13.86
N VAL A 736 17.29 -27.25 -13.23
CA VAL A 736 18.36 -26.85 -12.30
C VAL A 736 19.58 -26.53 -13.15
N PHE A 737 20.06 -25.30 -13.04
CA PHE A 737 21.27 -24.86 -13.71
C PHE A 737 22.41 -24.99 -12.70
N ASN A 738 23.49 -25.68 -13.07
CA ASN A 738 24.71 -25.76 -12.28
C ASN A 738 25.90 -25.34 -13.14
N TYR A 739 26.72 -24.43 -12.62
CA TYR A 739 28.07 -24.30 -13.16
C TYR A 739 28.93 -25.35 -12.50
N GLU A 740 29.47 -26.27 -13.30
CA GLU A 740 30.24 -27.40 -12.80
C GLU A 740 31.65 -27.41 -13.37
N LEU A 741 32.59 -27.69 -12.49
CA LEU A 741 33.98 -27.95 -12.83
C LEU A 741 34.35 -29.33 -12.30
N TYR A 742 34.86 -30.20 -13.16
CA TYR A 742 35.36 -31.51 -12.80
C TYR A 742 36.74 -31.70 -13.42
N THR A 743 37.77 -31.85 -12.59
CA THR A 743 39.13 -32.15 -13.03
C THR A 743 39.63 -33.42 -12.33
N ASN A 744 40.13 -34.37 -13.11
CA ASN A 744 40.90 -35.50 -12.61
C ASN A 744 42.39 -35.21 -12.80
N GLY A 745 43.12 -34.89 -11.72
CA GLY A 745 44.57 -34.69 -11.81
C GLY A 745 45.25 -34.19 -10.53
N THR A 746 46.58 -34.33 -10.48
CA THR A 746 47.47 -34.01 -9.35
C THR A 746 48.07 -32.60 -9.40
N SER A 747 47.70 -31.76 -10.36
CA SER A 747 48.27 -30.42 -10.55
C SER A 747 47.28 -29.33 -10.13
N ALA A 748 47.73 -28.34 -9.35
CA ALA A 748 46.96 -27.14 -9.06
C ALA A 748 46.69 -26.32 -10.33
N GLN A 749 45.43 -25.96 -10.57
CA GLN A 749 45.01 -25.23 -11.76
C GLN A 749 44.20 -24.01 -11.35
N ASN A 750 44.68 -22.82 -11.71
CA ASN A 750 43.94 -21.57 -11.51
C ASN A 750 42.80 -21.50 -12.53
N PHE A 751 41.61 -21.22 -12.03
CA PHE A 751 40.42 -21.10 -12.86
C PHE A 751 39.73 -19.78 -12.59
N SER A 752 39.31 -19.11 -13.67
CA SER A 752 38.42 -17.96 -13.55
C SER A 752 37.30 -18.00 -14.60
N VAL A 753 36.04 -17.96 -14.19
CA VAL A 753 34.94 -17.55 -15.08
C VAL A 753 34.76 -16.05 -14.93
N SER A 754 34.71 -15.30 -16.02
CA SER A 754 34.53 -13.84 -16.01
C SER A 754 33.54 -13.41 -17.10
N ASN A 755 33.03 -12.18 -17.00
CA ASN A 755 32.11 -11.59 -17.98
C ASN A 755 30.89 -12.48 -18.26
N ILE A 756 30.36 -13.18 -17.26
CA ILE A 756 29.06 -13.83 -17.40
C ILE A 756 28.01 -12.73 -17.62
N ARG A 757 27.29 -12.76 -18.73
CA ARG A 757 26.28 -11.75 -19.10
C ARG A 757 25.11 -12.38 -19.84
N PHE A 758 23.95 -11.77 -19.66
CA PHE A 758 22.76 -11.96 -20.48
C PHE A 758 22.75 -10.98 -21.65
#